data_AF-A0A5C7FPZ3-F1
#
_entry.id   AF-A0A5C7FPZ3-F1
#
_cell.length_a   1.000
_cell.length_b   1.000
_cell.length_c   1.000
_cell.angle_alpha   90.00
_cell.angle_beta   90.00
_cell.angle_gamma   90.00
#
_symmetry.space_group_name_H-M   'P 1'
#
loop_
_entity.id
_entity.type
_entity.pdbx_description
1 polymer ?
#
loop_
_entity_poly.entity_id
_entity_poly.type
_entity_poly.pdbx_seq_one_letter_code
_entity_poly.pdbx_strand_id
1 'polypeptide(L)'
;MSHFLALCLRRTLSFFVFVLLAGCASYQVQLDEAEKNWAEINGPGTRVLAHKTYLIGDAGNARSGEVPPVLSYLKTELSAAPANSTAIFLGDNIYPGGFPPPDHPEREIAEHRLIVQTNAVANYPGRVLWVPGNHDWYRFGLEGLKEQRRFLRAQTGRKNIWLPKVNCGGPEVVEAHENLVYIIIDTQWYLANWKKHPGVNEGCAASNRTEFIRLFREAVKKNKEKQIVVVMHHPMETYGRHGGHFTLKDHLSPLPVIGSVVPFVRGNIGTSQDNLNARFQELRKKMLSAVKLNGNATFVSGHDHNLQYIEKDRQRYIVSGAASKTAPSGMGDGSRFAYGGRGYGELDLYEDGSLWLSFFTVNDAGTAKELLYRKEIAAPRAADLYEPPASYTDYPITRPTLKAQLVREDYNVGKFGRFFLGDHYRDAYDMAVDIPLLDLSTFKGGLEPVKVGSGTQTVSLRLVAEDGREYTMRSLEKDPTSTLGLRLSRSRIVQALVADGFTAAHPIGALPVIGMAKAVGINHTNPGIYYVPAQPALGKYNPAYGEKVYLLEERPDDEDWRSYADFGKPQDIRSTDQALKSIRTHPDHLIDFRAVARARAFDLLLGDWDRQDDQWRWKVEKREDGRTYYVPIPRDRDQVFSNYDGLLLGIARRIVPDVAPLRPFVANPQKVGISTRGARFFDATFMAGVNRDMLMEETKHLQEKLTDRVIDMSFQKVWPDEMMELDGNKIVSILKLRRNNLRRIVEDYYDFRAREVEITGSDTTDLFQIDVLSGGDVRVQVFGPAINSLQEGRACYDRTFLADETRELILYGLRDQDKFVFNGAGKPGMIIRIVGGPDEDTVAYGPGGDKVKLGKVFYYDYKARTEASLIAGVRGMRDKRASAARYNIYSRLSENKDYDFFSLLPILGSNPDNGLLLGAIATKTTYGFKKEPFASRQVLNGRYAAATNGFRFAYRGEFTDVFGDRELLIESKASTSLFGVNFYGFGNETVNNEETEPLGRDYNRVRQQYVQFSPQVLRRLNPAASYSYGPSYSVVETDRIPGRFLAENSDDQSDEGIFSNYHYLGLNGRFTFDNRIPSYLPGRGIRFLIEGGYQLSLYGPGEDFFTFRTNLTFNQQVDDYGDLIIANRVGYHHVFADDLAYFQAATLGGSGELPNFRGFRRERFSGNQAFYFNSDIRYRILSSRNSRLPFSLGVIAGYDLGRVWLEGERSNKWHYSYGGGFFISPLDYATVSFSYFIGDGEIGRFSFGTGFFF
;
A
#
# COMPACT_ATOMS: atom_id res chain seq x y z
N MET A 1 -56.07 13.09 -13.17
CA MET A 1 -55.11 13.27 -14.29
C MET A 1 -54.21 14.50 -14.13
N SER A 2 -54.74 15.69 -13.83
CA SER A 2 -53.92 16.91 -13.65
C SER A 2 -52.91 16.83 -12.49
N HIS A 3 -53.24 16.14 -11.39
CA HIS A 3 -52.29 15.91 -10.28
C HIS A 3 -51.14 14.98 -10.65
N PHE A 4 -51.39 13.95 -11.47
CA PHE A 4 -50.35 13.05 -11.97
C PHE A 4 -49.44 13.76 -12.98
N LEU A 5 -50.03 14.60 -13.85
CA LEU A 5 -49.29 15.48 -14.77
C LEU A 5 -48.48 16.54 -14.03
N ALA A 6 -49.00 17.16 -12.97
CA ALA A 6 -48.28 18.14 -12.15
C ALA A 6 -47.16 17.50 -11.32
N LEU A 7 -47.35 16.26 -10.82
CA LEU A 7 -46.31 15.49 -10.14
C LEU A 7 -45.20 15.06 -11.12
N CYS A 8 -45.58 14.62 -12.33
CA CYS A 8 -44.64 14.33 -13.41
C CYS A 8 -43.90 15.58 -13.87
N LEU A 9 -44.57 16.74 -14.00
CA LEU A 9 -43.94 18.02 -14.35
C LEU A 9 -42.96 18.50 -13.27
N ARG A 10 -43.34 18.44 -11.98
CA ARG A 10 -42.44 18.81 -10.88
C ARG A 10 -41.25 17.85 -10.74
N ARG A 11 -41.46 16.55 -11.01
CA ARG A 11 -40.38 15.54 -11.02
C ARG A 11 -39.47 15.68 -12.23
N THR A 12 -39.99 16.01 -13.42
CA THR A 12 -39.17 16.33 -14.60
C THR A 12 -38.42 17.64 -14.43
N LEU A 13 -39.01 18.65 -13.80
CA LEU A 13 -38.34 19.92 -13.50
C LEU A 13 -37.21 19.73 -12.47
N SER A 14 -37.44 18.95 -11.41
CA SER A 14 -36.41 18.63 -10.41
C SER A 14 -35.27 17.79 -11.00
N PHE A 15 -35.60 16.85 -11.89
CA PHE A 15 -34.62 16.09 -12.67
C PHE A 15 -33.84 17.00 -13.63
N PHE A 16 -34.50 17.94 -14.30
CA PHE A 16 -33.84 18.93 -15.17
C PHE A 16 -32.91 19.85 -14.39
N VAL A 17 -33.31 20.33 -13.21
CA VAL A 17 -32.44 21.12 -12.33
C VAL A 17 -31.25 20.29 -11.85
N PHE A 18 -31.45 19.02 -11.51
CA PHE A 18 -30.36 18.11 -11.13
C PHE A 18 -29.39 17.83 -12.30
N VAL A 19 -29.91 17.69 -13.52
CA VAL A 19 -29.11 17.51 -14.75
C VAL A 19 -28.38 18.79 -15.15
N LEU A 20 -28.98 19.97 -14.94
CA LEU A 20 -28.35 21.27 -15.16
C LEU A 20 -27.20 21.53 -14.17
N LEU A 21 -27.33 21.08 -12.93
CA LEU A 21 -26.26 21.16 -11.92
C LEU A 21 -25.11 20.15 -12.18
N ALA A 22 -25.32 19.13 -13.03
CA ALA A 22 -24.33 18.10 -13.33
C ALA A 22 -23.49 18.37 -14.60
N GLY A 23 -23.94 19.26 -15.50
CA GLY A 23 -23.36 19.45 -16.83
C GLY A 23 -22.24 20.49 -16.93
N CYS A 24 -21.20 20.42 -16.10
CA CYS A 24 -20.15 21.45 -16.03
C CYS A 24 -18.96 21.26 -17.00
N ALA A 25 -18.95 20.24 -17.89
CA ALA A 25 -17.85 20.04 -18.83
C ALA A 25 -18.06 20.80 -20.16
N SER A 26 -17.02 21.46 -20.66
CA SER A 26 -17.04 22.30 -21.88
C SER A 26 -15.82 22.08 -22.77
N TYR A 27 -15.92 22.49 -24.03
CA TYR A 27 -14.79 22.55 -24.97
C TYR A 27 -14.03 23.89 -24.91
N GLN A 28 -14.64 24.90 -24.31
CA GLN A 28 -14.11 26.26 -24.22
C GLN A 28 -13.05 26.39 -23.11
N VAL A 29 -12.27 27.47 -23.17
CA VAL A 29 -11.33 27.84 -22.10
C VAL A 29 -12.12 28.16 -20.84
N GLN A 30 -11.70 27.57 -19.72
CA GLN A 30 -12.24 27.78 -18.39
C GLN A 30 -11.09 28.12 -17.45
N LEU A 31 -11.30 29.14 -16.61
CA LEU A 31 -10.33 29.66 -15.66
C LEU A 31 -10.96 29.76 -14.27
N ASP A 32 -10.16 29.50 -13.25
CA ASP A 32 -10.51 29.83 -11.87
C ASP A 32 -10.63 31.35 -11.69
N GLU A 33 -11.45 31.80 -10.74
CA GLU A 33 -11.65 33.24 -10.49
C GLU A 33 -10.33 33.96 -10.18
N ALA A 34 -9.43 33.31 -9.43
CA ALA A 34 -8.11 33.84 -9.10
C ALA A 34 -7.16 33.95 -10.31
N GLU A 35 -7.50 33.32 -11.43
CA GLU A 35 -6.64 33.21 -12.60
C GLU A 35 -7.13 34.05 -13.79
N LYS A 36 -8.23 34.80 -13.65
CA LYS A 36 -8.81 35.61 -14.75
C LYS A 36 -7.83 36.63 -15.35
N ASN A 37 -6.93 37.17 -14.53
CA ASN A 37 -5.93 38.16 -14.94
C ASN A 37 -4.59 37.52 -15.32
N TRP A 38 -4.54 36.22 -15.64
CA TRP A 38 -3.30 35.54 -16.02
C TRP A 38 -2.56 36.22 -17.18
N ALA A 39 -3.30 36.86 -18.10
CA ALA A 39 -2.73 37.58 -19.25
C ALA A 39 -2.02 38.88 -18.86
N GLU A 40 -2.32 39.44 -17.67
CA GLU A 40 -1.64 40.61 -17.10
C GLU A 40 -0.38 40.23 -16.32
N ILE A 41 -0.20 38.93 -16.01
CA ILE A 41 1.01 38.44 -15.36
C ILE A 41 2.17 38.62 -16.34
N ASN A 42 3.06 39.56 -16.02
CA ASN A 42 4.34 39.70 -16.74
C ASN A 42 4.96 38.31 -16.84
N GLY A 43 5.37 37.92 -18.05
CA GLY A 43 6.04 36.64 -18.27
C GLY A 43 7.33 36.51 -17.45
N PRO A 44 8.21 35.56 -17.76
CA PRO A 44 9.45 35.32 -16.99
C PRO A 44 10.43 36.51 -16.89
N GLY A 45 10.11 37.67 -17.47
CA GLY A 45 10.91 38.89 -17.40
C GLY A 45 12.25 38.71 -18.09
N THR A 46 13.33 39.02 -17.37
CA THR A 46 14.73 38.88 -17.82
C THR A 46 15.37 37.55 -17.42
N ARG A 47 14.61 36.59 -16.88
CA ARG A 47 15.16 35.28 -16.45
C ARG A 47 15.66 34.48 -17.65
N VAL A 48 16.82 33.83 -17.49
CA VAL A 48 17.46 33.01 -18.53
C VAL A 48 16.88 31.60 -18.52
N LEU A 49 16.42 31.13 -19.69
CA LEU A 49 15.88 29.78 -19.86
C LEU A 49 17.00 28.74 -19.73
N ALA A 50 16.88 27.85 -18.75
CA ALA A 50 17.80 26.74 -18.53
C ALA A 50 17.40 25.51 -19.34
N HIS A 51 16.13 25.09 -19.29
CA HIS A 51 15.64 23.91 -20.01
C HIS A 51 14.17 24.07 -20.43
N LYS A 52 13.82 23.61 -21.64
CA LYS A 52 12.43 23.60 -22.14
C LYS A 52 11.90 22.17 -22.31
N THR A 53 10.68 21.90 -21.89
CA THR A 53 10.01 20.60 -22.05
C THR A 53 8.70 20.75 -22.83
N TYR A 54 8.55 19.99 -23.91
CA TYR A 54 7.31 19.90 -24.68
C TYR A 54 6.51 18.65 -24.27
N LEU A 55 5.24 18.81 -23.92
CA LEU A 55 4.34 17.76 -23.44
C LEU A 55 3.28 17.40 -24.48
N ILE A 56 3.43 16.26 -25.14
CA ILE A 56 2.64 15.88 -26.32
C ILE A 56 1.92 14.56 -26.06
N GLY A 57 0.66 14.58 -25.62
CA GLY A 57 -0.15 13.37 -25.41
C GLY A 57 -1.13 13.13 -26.55
N ASP A 58 -1.54 11.86 -26.73
CA ASP A 58 -2.56 11.44 -27.69
C ASP A 58 -2.21 11.82 -29.15
N ALA A 59 -0.99 11.53 -29.59
CA ALA A 59 -0.54 11.83 -30.95
C ALA A 59 -0.91 10.74 -31.98
N GLY A 60 -1.47 9.62 -31.54
CA GLY A 60 -1.61 8.41 -32.35
C GLY A 60 -2.82 8.32 -33.27
N ASN A 61 -3.73 9.30 -33.31
CA ASN A 61 -4.98 9.21 -34.10
C ASN A 61 -4.90 9.90 -35.48
N ALA A 62 -3.76 9.77 -36.17
CA ALA A 62 -3.66 10.20 -37.57
C ALA A 62 -4.43 9.25 -38.50
N ARG A 63 -5.22 9.81 -39.43
CA ARG A 63 -5.84 9.06 -40.54
C ARG A 63 -4.81 8.85 -41.65
N SER A 64 -5.05 7.87 -42.52
CA SER A 64 -4.15 7.59 -43.65
C SER A 64 -3.98 8.84 -44.51
N GLY A 65 -2.72 9.22 -44.81
CA GLY A 65 -2.39 10.41 -45.60
C GLY A 65 -2.56 11.76 -44.89
N GLU A 66 -3.09 11.80 -43.66
CA GLU A 66 -3.30 13.03 -42.89
C GLU A 66 -2.23 13.21 -41.80
N VAL A 67 -1.91 14.48 -41.48
CA VAL A 67 -1.07 14.88 -40.35
C VAL A 67 -1.91 15.72 -39.38
N PRO A 68 -2.01 15.36 -38.09
CA PRO A 68 -2.69 16.19 -37.09
C PRO A 68 -2.14 17.63 -37.06
N PRO A 69 -2.99 18.68 -36.97
CA PRO A 69 -2.52 20.07 -37.03
C PRO A 69 -1.44 20.42 -35.99
N VAL A 70 -1.56 19.87 -34.78
CA VAL A 70 -0.55 20.05 -33.72
C VAL A 70 0.81 19.47 -34.13
N LEU A 71 0.85 18.27 -34.72
CA LEU A 71 2.12 17.66 -35.19
C LEU A 71 2.69 18.41 -36.40
N SER A 72 1.84 18.93 -37.29
CA SER A 72 2.26 19.79 -38.40
C SER A 72 2.97 21.04 -37.90
N TYR A 73 2.40 21.71 -36.90
CA TYR A 73 3.01 22.89 -36.29
C TYR A 73 4.31 22.56 -35.53
N LEU A 74 4.29 21.48 -34.73
CA LEU A 74 5.44 21.06 -33.92
C LEU A 74 6.66 20.70 -34.76
N LYS A 75 6.49 20.27 -36.02
CA LYS A 75 7.61 20.05 -36.94
C LYS A 75 8.47 21.32 -37.11
N THR A 76 7.83 22.48 -37.24
CA THR A 76 8.52 23.77 -37.38
C THR A 76 9.05 24.24 -36.03
N GLU A 77 8.22 24.19 -34.98
CA GLU A 77 8.59 24.64 -33.62
C GLU A 77 9.80 23.86 -33.07
N LEU A 78 9.76 22.53 -33.12
CA LEU A 78 10.82 21.68 -32.57
C LEU A 78 12.11 21.80 -33.39
N SER A 79 12.04 22.05 -34.68
CA SER A 79 13.26 22.30 -35.47
C SER A 79 14.00 23.58 -35.04
N ALA A 80 13.29 24.55 -34.46
CA ALA A 80 13.84 25.81 -33.94
C ALA A 80 14.09 25.79 -32.41
N ALA A 81 13.79 24.68 -31.73
CA ALA A 81 13.92 24.57 -30.28
C ALA A 81 15.40 24.51 -29.83
N PRO A 82 15.73 25.01 -28.62
CA PRO A 82 17.10 24.94 -28.11
C PRO A 82 17.56 23.49 -27.87
N ALA A 83 18.86 23.22 -28.00
CA ALA A 83 19.41 21.89 -27.76
C ALA A 83 19.17 21.39 -26.32
N ASN A 84 19.14 22.30 -25.34
CA ASN A 84 18.78 22.00 -23.95
C ASN A 84 17.25 21.95 -23.79
N SER A 85 16.62 21.01 -24.47
CA SER A 85 15.19 20.78 -24.36
C SER A 85 14.83 19.29 -24.50
N THR A 86 13.63 18.94 -24.04
CA THR A 86 13.07 17.58 -24.18
C THR A 86 11.66 17.61 -24.76
N ALA A 87 11.39 16.81 -25.80
CA ALA A 87 10.04 16.51 -26.28
C ALA A 87 9.56 15.16 -25.75
N ILE A 88 8.43 15.15 -25.04
CA ILE A 88 7.89 13.96 -24.39
C ILE A 88 6.54 13.61 -25.00
N PHE A 89 6.46 12.45 -25.63
CA PHE A 89 5.20 11.84 -26.06
C PHE A 89 4.57 11.05 -24.91
N LEU A 90 3.43 11.51 -24.40
CA LEU A 90 2.80 11.06 -23.14
C LEU A 90 1.86 9.85 -23.30
N GLY A 91 2.09 9.00 -24.31
CA GLY A 91 1.30 7.81 -24.58
C GLY A 91 0.11 8.03 -25.50
N ASP A 92 -0.54 6.91 -25.82
CA ASP A 92 -1.49 6.79 -26.93
C ASP A 92 -0.85 7.25 -28.24
N ASN A 93 0.36 6.76 -28.46
CA ASN A 93 1.15 7.07 -29.65
C ASN A 93 0.61 6.33 -30.89
N ILE A 94 -0.32 5.40 -30.71
CA ILE A 94 -0.92 4.63 -31.79
C ILE A 94 -2.35 4.20 -31.42
N TYR A 95 -3.23 4.18 -32.42
CA TYR A 95 -4.59 3.64 -32.31
C TYR A 95 -4.82 2.50 -33.31
N PRO A 96 -5.96 1.78 -33.22
CA PRO A 96 -6.74 1.58 -31.99
C PRO A 96 -6.13 0.49 -31.10
N GLY A 97 -5.25 -0.37 -31.67
CA GLY A 97 -4.87 -1.66 -31.10
C GLY A 97 -3.42 -1.86 -30.69
N GLY A 98 -2.56 -0.84 -30.79
CA GLY A 98 -1.12 -1.00 -30.60
C GLY A 98 -0.40 -1.32 -31.91
N PHE A 99 0.91 -1.57 -31.85
CA PHE A 99 1.74 -1.80 -33.04
C PHE A 99 1.63 -3.25 -33.54
N PRO A 100 1.12 -3.50 -34.76
CA PRO A 100 0.90 -4.85 -35.28
C PRO A 100 2.19 -5.58 -35.72
N PRO A 101 2.19 -6.92 -35.80
CA PRO A 101 3.27 -7.66 -36.44
C PRO A 101 3.35 -7.36 -37.96
N PRO A 102 4.48 -7.67 -38.63
CA PRO A 102 4.74 -7.26 -40.02
C PRO A 102 3.63 -7.58 -41.03
N ASP A 103 3.02 -8.76 -40.97
CA ASP A 103 2.04 -9.22 -41.97
C ASP A 103 0.58 -8.84 -41.65
N HIS A 104 0.33 -8.00 -40.64
CA HIS A 104 -1.02 -7.67 -40.20
C HIS A 104 -1.64 -6.55 -41.07
N PRO A 105 -2.94 -6.61 -41.45
CA PRO A 105 -3.57 -5.60 -42.31
C PRO A 105 -3.51 -4.15 -41.79
N GLU A 106 -3.52 -3.98 -40.46
CA GLU A 106 -3.41 -2.65 -39.82
C GLU A 106 -1.95 -2.13 -39.73
N ARG A 107 -0.94 -2.85 -40.26
CA ARG A 107 0.48 -2.47 -40.13
C ARG A 107 0.80 -1.14 -40.82
N GLU A 108 0.32 -0.95 -42.04
CA GLU A 108 0.59 0.27 -42.82
C GLU A 108 0.08 1.53 -42.11
N ILE A 109 -1.17 1.51 -41.61
CA ILE A 109 -1.74 2.64 -40.87
C ILE A 109 -1.05 2.86 -39.52
N ALA A 110 -0.58 1.80 -38.87
CA ALA A 110 0.21 1.88 -37.64
C ALA A 110 1.57 2.56 -37.88
N GLU A 111 2.26 2.22 -38.98
CA GLU A 111 3.51 2.86 -39.37
C GLU A 111 3.30 4.33 -39.73
N HIS A 112 2.27 4.66 -40.53
CA HIS A 112 1.91 6.05 -40.86
C HIS A 112 1.76 6.91 -39.59
N ARG A 113 1.02 6.41 -38.60
CA ARG A 113 0.80 7.11 -37.32
C ARG A 113 2.09 7.42 -36.56
N LEU A 114 3.07 6.53 -36.60
CA LEU A 114 4.37 6.77 -35.98
C LEU A 114 5.28 7.64 -36.85
N ILE A 115 5.22 7.49 -38.18
CA ILE A 115 5.99 8.29 -39.12
C ILE A 115 5.63 9.77 -39.00
N VAL A 116 4.34 10.14 -38.89
CA VAL A 116 3.96 11.54 -38.71
C VAL A 116 4.50 12.14 -37.41
N GLN A 117 4.65 11.33 -36.36
CA GLN A 117 5.26 11.75 -35.09
C GLN A 117 6.78 11.88 -35.21
N THR A 118 7.46 10.89 -35.81
CA THR A 118 8.92 10.95 -35.99
C THR A 118 9.33 12.08 -36.94
N ASN A 119 8.49 12.39 -37.93
CA ASN A 119 8.69 13.53 -38.82
C ASN A 119 8.63 14.88 -38.10
N ALA A 120 7.82 15.00 -37.04
CA ALA A 120 7.76 16.22 -36.23
C ALA A 120 9.05 16.47 -35.43
N VAL A 121 9.84 15.42 -35.15
CA VAL A 121 11.10 15.50 -34.38
C VAL A 121 12.36 15.22 -35.23
N ALA A 122 12.22 15.11 -36.55
CA ALA A 122 13.32 14.71 -37.43
C ALA A 122 14.55 15.63 -37.30
N ASN A 123 14.33 16.95 -37.28
CA ASN A 123 15.38 17.97 -37.18
C ASN A 123 15.49 18.58 -35.78
N TYR A 124 14.89 17.97 -34.76
CA TYR A 124 14.87 18.52 -33.41
C TYR A 124 16.21 18.25 -32.69
N PRO A 125 16.98 19.28 -32.26
CA PRO A 125 18.29 19.04 -31.62
C PRO A 125 18.19 18.47 -30.19
N GLY A 126 17.05 18.60 -29.52
CA GLY A 126 16.86 18.14 -28.15
C GLY A 126 16.58 16.65 -27.99
N ARG A 127 16.33 16.23 -26.74
CA ARG A 127 16.04 14.83 -26.38
C ARG A 127 14.58 14.48 -26.68
N VAL A 128 14.31 13.28 -27.20
CA VAL A 128 12.94 12.81 -27.43
C VAL A 128 12.67 11.56 -26.60
N LEU A 129 11.52 11.53 -25.94
CA LEU A 129 11.08 10.42 -25.10
C LEU A 129 9.64 10.02 -25.47
N TRP A 130 9.41 8.74 -25.69
CA TRP A 130 8.08 8.14 -25.80
C TRP A 130 7.78 7.31 -24.56
N VAL A 131 6.61 7.57 -23.99
CA VAL A 131 6.00 6.78 -22.91
C VAL A 131 4.81 6.02 -23.49
N PRO A 132 4.59 4.75 -23.15
CA PRO A 132 3.40 4.02 -23.59
C PRO A 132 2.13 4.50 -22.88
N GLY A 133 1.04 4.56 -23.64
CA GLY A 133 -0.33 4.66 -23.14
C GLY A 133 -1.08 3.34 -23.27
N ASN A 134 -2.37 3.34 -22.92
CA ASN A 134 -3.16 2.12 -22.95
C ASN A 134 -3.43 1.62 -24.38
N HIS A 135 -3.51 2.50 -25.37
CA HIS A 135 -3.67 2.09 -26.75
C HIS A 135 -2.41 1.46 -27.34
N ASP A 136 -1.22 1.83 -26.86
CA ASP A 136 0.04 1.15 -27.22
C ASP A 136 0.06 -0.32 -26.76
N TRP A 137 -0.50 -0.60 -25.57
CA TRP A 137 -0.59 -1.96 -24.99
C TRP A 137 -1.73 -2.83 -25.56
N TYR A 138 -2.72 -2.25 -26.24
CA TYR A 138 -4.09 -2.76 -26.29
C TYR A 138 -4.27 -4.21 -26.78
N ARG A 139 -4.00 -4.48 -28.07
CA ARG A 139 -4.20 -5.81 -28.70
C ARG A 139 -2.93 -6.64 -28.68
N PHE A 140 -1.79 -6.04 -29.00
CA PHE A 140 -0.52 -6.76 -29.21
C PHE A 140 0.38 -6.83 -27.98
N GLY A 141 0.02 -6.18 -26.87
CA GLY A 141 0.70 -6.30 -25.58
C GLY A 141 2.21 -6.01 -25.67
N LEU A 142 3.01 -6.79 -24.94
CA LEU A 142 4.46 -6.56 -24.82
C LEU A 142 5.20 -6.72 -26.14
N GLU A 143 4.81 -7.65 -27.01
CA GLU A 143 5.44 -7.82 -28.33
C GLU A 143 5.17 -6.60 -29.23
N GLY A 144 3.95 -6.08 -29.21
CA GLY A 144 3.62 -4.81 -29.88
C GLY A 144 4.50 -3.66 -29.41
N LEU A 145 4.70 -3.50 -28.10
CA LEU A 145 5.59 -2.46 -27.56
C LEU A 145 7.06 -2.65 -27.95
N LYS A 146 7.53 -3.90 -27.99
CA LYS A 146 8.91 -4.22 -28.44
C LYS A 146 9.10 -3.81 -29.89
N GLU A 147 8.16 -4.17 -30.76
CA GLU A 147 8.20 -3.82 -32.19
C GLU A 147 8.02 -2.32 -32.42
N GLN A 148 7.13 -1.65 -31.67
CA GLN A 148 6.94 -0.20 -31.72
C GLN A 148 8.24 0.54 -31.36
N ARG A 149 8.88 0.14 -30.26
CA ARG A 149 10.18 0.69 -29.87
C ARG A 149 11.24 0.45 -30.94
N ARG A 150 11.26 -0.74 -31.55
CA ARG A 150 12.21 -1.08 -32.63
C ARG A 150 11.99 -0.16 -33.83
N PHE A 151 10.75 0.03 -34.24
CA PHE A 151 10.36 0.90 -35.34
C PHE A 151 10.76 2.35 -35.09
N LEU A 152 10.41 2.92 -33.92
CA LEU A 152 10.78 4.29 -33.56
C LEU A 152 12.31 4.51 -33.58
N ARG A 153 13.09 3.53 -33.11
CA ARG A 153 14.56 3.60 -33.14
C ARG A 153 15.09 3.57 -34.57
N ALA A 154 14.52 2.74 -35.43
CA ALA A 154 14.90 2.66 -36.83
C ALA A 154 14.58 3.96 -37.58
N GLN A 155 13.39 4.52 -37.38
CA GLN A 155 12.96 5.76 -38.05
C GLN A 155 13.72 7.00 -37.60
N THR A 156 14.08 7.10 -36.32
CA THR A 156 14.75 8.31 -35.78
C THR A 156 16.27 8.22 -35.77
N GLY A 157 16.85 7.01 -35.88
CA GLY A 157 18.28 6.76 -35.66
C GLY A 157 18.74 6.96 -34.20
N ARG A 158 17.83 7.25 -33.26
CA ARG A 158 18.15 7.59 -31.88
C ARG A 158 18.07 6.36 -30.96
N LYS A 159 19.04 6.26 -30.05
CA LYS A 159 19.02 5.27 -28.94
C LYS A 159 18.29 5.87 -27.73
N ASN A 160 17.79 5.01 -26.83
CA ASN A 160 17.19 5.40 -25.54
C ASN A 160 15.98 6.36 -25.60
N ILE A 161 15.16 6.26 -26.64
CA ILE A 161 13.96 7.10 -26.84
C ILE A 161 12.68 6.56 -26.21
N TRP A 162 12.67 5.35 -25.63
CA TRP A 162 11.48 4.72 -25.08
C TRP A 162 11.70 4.40 -23.61
N LEU A 163 10.86 4.97 -22.73
CA LEU A 163 10.95 4.78 -21.29
C LEU A 163 9.55 4.61 -20.66
N PRO A 164 9.41 3.76 -19.64
CA PRO A 164 10.42 2.84 -19.09
C PRO A 164 10.86 1.74 -20.08
N LYS A 165 11.87 0.94 -19.72
CA LYS A 165 12.20 -0.28 -20.48
C LYS A 165 10.90 -1.07 -20.70
N VAL A 166 10.68 -1.57 -21.93
CA VAL A 166 9.53 -2.44 -22.25
C VAL A 166 9.42 -3.53 -21.17
N ASN A 167 8.20 -3.98 -20.86
CA ASN A 167 7.86 -4.94 -19.81
C ASN A 167 8.13 -4.51 -18.35
N CYS A 168 8.69 -3.32 -18.10
CA CYS A 168 8.89 -2.73 -16.79
C CYS A 168 7.94 -1.54 -16.54
N GLY A 169 7.46 -1.39 -15.30
CA GLY A 169 6.61 -0.26 -14.91
C GLY A 169 7.35 1.05 -14.63
N GLY A 170 8.67 1.03 -14.55
CA GLY A 170 9.49 2.11 -13.97
C GLY A 170 9.63 1.95 -12.44
N PRO A 171 9.94 3.04 -11.70
CA PRO A 171 10.30 4.35 -12.21
C PRO A 171 11.67 4.34 -12.91
N GLU A 172 11.76 5.00 -14.06
CA GLU A 172 13.05 5.37 -14.66
C GLU A 172 13.34 6.84 -14.34
N VAL A 173 14.53 7.13 -13.81
CA VAL A 173 14.93 8.49 -13.42
C VAL A 173 15.85 9.07 -14.49
N VAL A 174 15.43 10.18 -15.09
CA VAL A 174 16.19 10.88 -16.12
C VAL A 174 16.50 12.29 -15.65
N GLU A 175 17.78 12.58 -15.45
CA GLU A 175 18.23 13.95 -15.21
C GLU A 175 18.18 14.74 -16.52
N ALA A 176 17.40 15.82 -16.52
CA ALA A 176 17.22 16.71 -17.66
C ALA A 176 18.08 17.98 -17.52
N HIS A 177 18.22 18.44 -16.28
CA HIS A 177 19.07 19.54 -15.86
C HIS A 177 19.52 19.29 -14.40
N GLU A 178 20.53 20.00 -13.91
CA GLU A 178 20.93 19.92 -12.49
C GLU A 178 19.76 20.18 -11.53
N ASN A 179 18.83 21.06 -11.93
CA ASN A 179 17.64 21.45 -11.17
C ASN A 179 16.33 20.79 -11.65
N LEU A 180 16.35 19.86 -12.62
CA LEU A 180 15.15 19.20 -13.18
C LEU A 180 15.36 17.71 -13.42
N VAL A 181 14.44 16.90 -12.88
CA VAL A 181 14.43 15.45 -13.07
C VAL A 181 13.08 14.96 -13.58
N TYR A 182 13.10 14.03 -14.54
CA TYR A 182 11.93 13.26 -14.95
C TYR A 182 11.91 11.91 -14.22
N ILE A 183 10.79 11.59 -13.59
CA ILE A 183 10.50 10.25 -13.06
C ILE A 183 9.44 9.62 -13.97
N ILE A 184 9.85 8.70 -14.83
CA ILE A 184 9.02 8.17 -15.92
C ILE A 184 8.42 6.83 -15.52
N ILE A 185 7.11 6.69 -15.73
CA ILE A 185 6.31 5.55 -15.24
C ILE A 185 5.35 5.07 -16.33
N ASP A 186 5.31 3.76 -16.53
CA ASP A 186 4.24 3.12 -17.30
C ASP A 186 3.05 2.83 -16.37
N THR A 187 2.10 3.77 -16.34
CA THR A 187 0.85 3.58 -15.58
C THR A 187 0.01 2.40 -16.07
N GLN A 188 0.06 2.08 -17.37
CA GLN A 188 -0.70 0.96 -17.92
C GLN A 188 -0.13 -0.38 -17.45
N TRP A 189 1.19 -0.49 -17.27
CA TRP A 189 1.81 -1.65 -16.61
C TRP A 189 1.16 -1.91 -15.24
N TYR A 190 0.90 -0.88 -14.44
CA TYR A 190 0.27 -1.05 -13.13
C TYR A 190 -1.19 -1.51 -13.25
N LEU A 191 -1.93 -1.00 -14.24
CA LEU A 191 -3.34 -1.29 -14.45
C LEU A 191 -3.61 -2.63 -15.15
N ALA A 192 -2.67 -3.08 -15.98
CA ALA A 192 -2.81 -4.27 -16.82
C ALA A 192 -2.97 -5.55 -16.01
N ASN A 193 -3.71 -6.50 -16.58
CA ASN A 193 -3.75 -7.86 -16.07
C ASN A 193 -2.51 -8.63 -16.56
N TRP A 194 -1.48 -8.68 -15.73
CA TRP A 194 -0.20 -9.36 -16.01
C TRP A 194 -0.32 -10.82 -16.46
N LYS A 195 -1.41 -11.52 -16.11
CA LYS A 195 -1.66 -12.89 -16.60
C LYS A 195 -1.79 -12.96 -18.14
N LYS A 196 -2.18 -11.86 -18.78
CA LYS A 196 -2.29 -11.74 -20.25
C LYS A 196 -0.97 -11.32 -20.91
N HIS A 197 0.06 -11.03 -20.14
CA HIS A 197 1.33 -10.51 -20.62
C HIS A 197 2.50 -11.33 -20.07
N PRO A 198 2.73 -12.56 -20.59
CA PRO A 198 3.97 -13.28 -20.33
C PRO A 198 5.16 -12.37 -20.67
N GLY A 199 6.13 -12.26 -19.78
CA GLY A 199 7.31 -11.42 -19.94
C GLY A 199 7.31 -10.20 -19.05
N VAL A 200 6.16 -9.88 -18.46
CA VAL A 200 6.05 -8.73 -17.56
C VAL A 200 6.98 -8.90 -16.36
N ASN A 201 7.75 -7.86 -16.07
CA ASN A 201 8.74 -7.75 -14.99
C ASN A 201 10.08 -8.46 -15.21
N GLU A 202 10.30 -9.09 -16.36
CA GLU A 202 11.58 -9.75 -16.65
C GLU A 202 12.73 -8.74 -16.80
N GLY A 203 13.78 -8.92 -15.99
CA GLY A 203 14.93 -8.02 -15.95
C GLY A 203 14.53 -6.59 -15.58
N CYS A 204 13.48 -6.42 -14.76
CA CYS A 204 13.03 -5.14 -14.22
C CYS A 204 13.46 -5.01 -12.76
N ALA A 205 13.70 -3.78 -12.31
CA ALA A 205 13.97 -3.50 -10.90
C ALA A 205 12.75 -3.81 -10.01
N ALA A 206 11.53 -3.57 -10.51
CA ALA A 206 10.30 -3.96 -9.83
C ALA A 206 9.76 -5.30 -10.37
N SER A 207 9.70 -6.31 -9.51
CA SER A 207 9.10 -7.63 -9.76
C SER A 207 7.59 -7.66 -9.47
N ASN A 208 7.10 -6.71 -8.67
CA ASN A 208 5.69 -6.59 -8.29
C ASN A 208 5.29 -5.12 -8.02
N ARG A 209 3.98 -4.90 -7.79
CA ARG A 209 3.41 -3.55 -7.58
C ARG A 209 3.87 -2.90 -6.27
N THR A 210 4.17 -3.67 -5.23
CA THR A 210 4.64 -3.15 -3.94
C THR A 210 6.08 -2.65 -4.06
N GLU A 211 6.94 -3.41 -4.74
CA GLU A 211 8.31 -3.01 -5.03
C GLU A 211 8.37 -1.76 -5.93
N PHE A 212 7.51 -1.68 -6.94
CA PHE A 212 7.36 -0.48 -7.77
C PHE A 212 7.12 0.79 -6.92
N ILE A 213 6.19 0.74 -5.96
CA ILE A 213 5.87 1.90 -5.10
C ILE A 213 7.05 2.28 -4.20
N ARG A 214 7.83 1.31 -3.73
CA ARG A 214 9.05 1.57 -2.96
C ARG A 214 10.09 2.29 -3.82
N LEU A 215 10.39 1.76 -5.00
CA LEU A 215 11.35 2.38 -5.93
C LEU A 215 10.91 3.79 -6.33
N PHE A 216 9.60 4.00 -6.53
CA PHE A 216 9.05 5.34 -6.77
C PHE A 216 9.30 6.29 -5.60
N ARG A 217 9.04 5.85 -4.36
CA ARG A 217 9.32 6.66 -3.17
C ARG A 217 10.80 7.02 -3.07
N GLU A 218 11.69 6.07 -3.33
CA GLU A 218 13.13 6.30 -3.32
C GLU A 218 13.59 7.28 -4.42
N ALA A 219 13.04 7.15 -5.63
CA ALA A 219 13.31 8.05 -6.74
C ALA A 219 12.93 9.50 -6.40
N VAL A 220 11.76 9.72 -5.80
CA VAL A 220 11.32 11.05 -5.35
C VAL A 220 12.23 11.56 -4.24
N LYS A 221 12.46 10.74 -3.21
CA LYS A 221 13.28 11.07 -2.03
C LYS A 221 14.71 11.48 -2.40
N LYS A 222 15.36 10.76 -3.34
CA LYS A 222 16.73 11.04 -3.80
C LYS A 222 16.87 12.36 -4.57
N ASN A 223 15.77 12.86 -5.13
CA ASN A 223 15.72 14.03 -6.01
C ASN A 223 14.82 15.16 -5.49
N LYS A 224 14.46 15.17 -4.20
CA LYS A 224 13.62 16.20 -3.57
C LYS A 224 14.18 17.63 -3.71
N GLU A 225 15.50 17.72 -3.90
CA GLU A 225 16.23 18.96 -4.18
C GLU A 225 16.27 19.31 -5.68
N LYS A 226 15.39 18.77 -6.52
CA LYS A 226 15.21 19.15 -7.93
C LYS A 226 13.74 19.43 -8.18
N GLN A 227 13.41 20.14 -9.27
CA GLN A 227 12.06 20.14 -9.79
C GLN A 227 11.76 18.71 -10.28
N ILE A 228 10.84 18.01 -9.61
CA ILE A 228 10.45 16.65 -9.97
C ILE A 228 9.24 16.72 -10.90
N VAL A 229 9.42 16.24 -12.13
CA VAL A 229 8.32 16.04 -13.08
C VAL A 229 8.08 14.54 -13.24
N VAL A 230 6.93 14.06 -12.75
CA VAL A 230 6.54 12.65 -12.89
C VAL A 230 5.80 12.48 -14.22
N VAL A 231 6.41 11.75 -15.14
CA VAL A 231 5.92 11.55 -16.50
C VAL A 231 5.16 10.24 -16.59
N MET A 232 3.90 10.30 -17.00
CA MET A 232 3.03 9.13 -17.13
C MET A 232 1.95 9.34 -18.19
N HIS A 233 1.17 8.31 -18.46
CA HIS A 233 0.04 8.41 -19.38
C HIS A 233 -1.27 8.80 -18.67
N HIS A 234 -1.66 8.07 -17.62
CA HIS A 234 -2.93 8.28 -16.91
C HIS A 234 -2.85 9.42 -15.89
N PRO A 235 -3.80 10.38 -15.88
CA PRO A 235 -3.79 11.53 -14.98
C PRO A 235 -4.11 11.17 -13.52
N MET A 236 -3.25 11.55 -12.57
CA MET A 236 -3.53 11.38 -11.14
C MET A 236 -4.72 12.23 -10.66
N GLU A 237 -5.01 13.36 -11.32
CA GLU A 237 -6.22 14.16 -11.16
C GLU A 237 -6.68 14.61 -12.54
N THR A 238 -7.98 14.51 -12.83
CA THR A 238 -8.58 15.06 -14.04
C THR A 238 -10.06 15.37 -13.81
N TYR A 239 -10.54 16.42 -14.46
CA TYR A 239 -11.94 16.81 -14.56
C TYR A 239 -12.46 16.64 -15.99
N GLY A 240 -11.87 15.74 -16.77
CA GLY A 240 -12.38 15.28 -18.05
C GLY A 240 -13.21 14.00 -17.95
N ARG A 241 -13.49 13.37 -19.09
CA ARG A 241 -14.37 12.18 -19.18
C ARG A 241 -13.89 10.99 -18.34
N HIS A 242 -12.58 10.80 -18.19
CA HIS A 242 -12.02 9.73 -17.35
C HIS A 242 -12.03 10.05 -15.85
N GLY A 243 -12.27 11.32 -15.51
CA GLY A 243 -12.55 11.79 -14.15
C GLY A 243 -14.03 11.73 -13.76
N GLY A 244 -14.91 11.35 -14.69
CA GLY A 244 -16.36 11.30 -14.47
C GLY A 244 -17.12 12.59 -14.85
N HIS A 245 -16.49 13.49 -15.60
CA HIS A 245 -17.10 14.75 -16.03
C HIS A 245 -17.63 14.65 -17.46
N PHE A 246 -18.91 14.97 -17.62
CA PHE A 246 -19.65 14.78 -18.87
C PHE A 246 -20.39 16.07 -19.25
N THR A 247 -20.65 16.25 -20.54
CA THR A 247 -21.44 17.38 -21.02
C THR A 247 -22.93 17.14 -20.77
N LEU A 248 -23.72 18.20 -20.78
CA LEU A 248 -25.18 18.08 -20.79
C LEU A 248 -25.69 17.17 -21.92
N LYS A 249 -25.05 17.24 -23.10
CA LYS A 249 -25.39 16.39 -24.25
C LYS A 249 -25.17 14.90 -23.96
N ASP A 250 -24.12 14.55 -23.23
CA ASP A 250 -23.84 13.16 -22.84
C ASP A 250 -24.94 12.60 -21.93
N HIS A 251 -25.57 13.44 -21.09
CA HIS A 251 -26.69 13.04 -20.23
C HIS A 251 -28.04 12.92 -20.95
N LEU A 252 -28.22 13.70 -22.03
CA LEU A 252 -29.47 13.79 -22.79
C LEU A 252 -29.52 12.85 -24.00
N SER A 253 -28.38 12.34 -24.48
CA SER A 253 -28.28 11.48 -25.68
C SER A 253 -28.05 10.01 -25.31
N PRO A 254 -28.73 9.03 -25.93
CA PRO A 254 -29.75 9.18 -26.98
C PRO A 254 -31.09 9.73 -26.47
N LEU A 255 -31.41 9.53 -25.18
CA LEU A 255 -32.57 10.10 -24.48
C LEU A 255 -32.19 10.43 -23.02
N PRO A 256 -32.86 11.39 -22.35
CA PRO A 256 -32.69 11.62 -20.91
C PRO A 256 -32.89 10.34 -20.09
N VAL A 257 -32.26 10.24 -18.92
CA VAL A 257 -32.18 9.03 -18.07
C VAL A 257 -31.33 7.90 -18.69
N ILE A 258 -31.64 7.44 -19.91
CA ILE A 258 -30.86 6.41 -20.62
C ILE A 258 -29.45 6.91 -20.91
N GLY A 259 -29.32 8.13 -21.43
CA GLY A 259 -28.05 8.80 -21.70
C GLY A 259 -27.21 8.99 -20.45
N SER A 260 -27.83 9.15 -19.29
CA SER A 260 -27.15 9.31 -18.00
C SER A 260 -26.58 8.01 -17.42
N VAL A 261 -26.92 6.84 -17.97
CA VAL A 261 -26.38 5.54 -17.50
C VAL A 261 -24.87 5.47 -17.71
N VAL A 262 -24.36 5.86 -18.88
CA VAL A 262 -22.92 5.81 -19.19
C VAL A 262 -22.13 6.80 -18.32
N PRO A 263 -22.51 8.09 -18.22
CA PRO A 263 -21.94 9.03 -17.25
C PRO A 263 -21.97 8.51 -15.82
N PHE A 264 -23.09 7.94 -15.37
CA PHE A 264 -23.23 7.42 -14.01
C PHE A 264 -22.25 6.26 -13.75
N VAL A 265 -22.17 5.29 -14.66
CA VAL A 265 -21.24 4.15 -14.54
C VAL A 265 -19.80 4.62 -14.57
N ARG A 266 -19.41 5.49 -15.51
CA ARG A 266 -18.03 5.99 -15.57
C ARG A 266 -17.68 6.90 -14.39
N GLY A 267 -18.64 7.69 -13.88
CA GLY A 267 -18.48 8.61 -12.76
C GLY A 267 -18.62 8.00 -11.36
N ASN A 268 -18.98 6.71 -11.24
CA ASN A 268 -19.08 6.02 -9.96
C ASN A 268 -18.35 4.66 -9.90
N ILE A 269 -18.24 3.94 -11.01
CA ILE A 269 -17.58 2.62 -11.10
C ILE A 269 -16.21 2.78 -11.78
N GLY A 270 -16.20 3.48 -12.92
CA GLY A 270 -15.02 3.64 -13.78
C GLY A 270 -14.67 2.37 -14.56
N THR A 271 -14.22 2.54 -15.79
CA THR A 271 -13.57 1.48 -16.57
C THR A 271 -12.16 1.19 -16.03
N SER A 272 -11.43 0.22 -16.60
CA SER A 272 -10.03 -0.03 -16.21
C SER A 272 -9.09 1.16 -16.43
N GLN A 273 -9.50 2.13 -17.25
CA GLN A 273 -8.71 3.29 -17.67
C GLN A 273 -9.19 4.59 -17.01
N ASP A 274 -10.27 4.54 -16.21
CA ASP A 274 -10.82 5.72 -15.55
C ASP A 274 -10.24 5.89 -14.15
N ASN A 275 -10.18 7.14 -13.67
CA ASN A 275 -9.59 7.46 -12.38
C ASN A 275 -10.29 6.76 -11.22
N LEU A 276 -11.60 6.50 -11.33
CA LEU A 276 -12.38 5.83 -10.28
C LEU A 276 -12.17 4.32 -10.20
N ASN A 277 -11.39 3.74 -11.12
CA ASN A 277 -11.04 2.34 -11.07
C ASN A 277 -10.34 1.99 -9.75
N ALA A 278 -10.76 0.91 -9.10
CA ALA A 278 -10.19 0.49 -7.82
C ALA A 278 -8.66 0.27 -7.87
N ARG A 279 -8.13 -0.28 -8.98
CA ARG A 279 -6.68 -0.50 -9.14
C ARG A 279 -5.93 0.82 -9.39
N PHE A 280 -6.55 1.78 -10.09
CA PHE A 280 -5.96 3.10 -10.27
C PHE A 280 -5.99 3.93 -8.99
N GLN A 281 -7.08 3.85 -8.21
CA GLN A 281 -7.17 4.49 -6.89
C GLN A 281 -6.12 3.95 -5.93
N GLU A 282 -5.80 2.65 -6.00
CA GLU A 282 -4.68 2.07 -5.25
C GLU A 282 -3.34 2.71 -5.64
N LEU A 283 -3.04 2.78 -6.95
CA LEU A 283 -1.83 3.43 -7.49
C LEU A 283 -1.73 4.89 -7.04
N ARG A 284 -2.78 5.67 -7.31
CA ARG A 284 -2.89 7.09 -6.97
C ARG A 284 -2.67 7.33 -5.49
N LYS A 285 -3.36 6.59 -4.61
CA LYS A 285 -3.19 6.70 -3.16
C LYS A 285 -1.74 6.43 -2.74
N LYS A 286 -1.12 5.37 -3.26
CA LYS A 286 0.25 4.98 -2.89
C LYS A 286 1.31 5.99 -3.42
N MET A 287 1.19 6.43 -4.67
CA MET A 287 2.11 7.41 -5.26
C MET A 287 1.98 8.81 -4.65
N LEU A 288 0.76 9.33 -4.49
CA LEU A 288 0.56 10.64 -3.88
C LEU A 288 1.02 10.67 -2.43
N SER A 289 0.87 9.55 -1.69
CA SER A 289 1.44 9.44 -0.35
C SER A 289 2.97 9.49 -0.37
N ALA A 290 3.62 8.87 -1.36
CA ALA A 290 5.08 8.91 -1.49
C ALA A 290 5.59 10.31 -1.83
N VAL A 291 4.95 11.04 -2.75
CA VAL A 291 5.39 12.40 -3.12
C VAL A 291 5.19 13.39 -1.98
N LYS A 292 4.00 13.42 -1.37
CA LYS A 292 3.67 14.41 -0.34
C LYS A 292 4.54 14.33 0.91
N LEU A 293 5.10 13.16 1.19
CA LEU A 293 6.07 12.95 2.28
C LEU A 293 7.48 13.46 1.93
N ASN A 294 7.82 13.54 0.65
CA ASN A 294 9.20 13.77 0.19
C ASN A 294 9.36 15.05 -0.65
N GLY A 295 8.31 15.87 -0.81
CA GLY A 295 8.37 17.16 -1.50
C GLY A 295 7.14 17.49 -2.33
N ASN A 296 7.34 18.32 -3.35
CA ASN A 296 6.34 18.65 -4.36
C ASN A 296 6.76 18.04 -5.70
N ALA A 297 5.81 17.53 -6.47
CA ALA A 297 6.06 17.09 -7.83
C ALA A 297 4.99 17.64 -8.78
N THR A 298 5.38 17.73 -10.05
CA THR A 298 4.51 18.05 -11.17
C THR A 298 4.22 16.77 -11.95
N PHE A 299 2.99 16.28 -11.89
CA PHE A 299 2.53 15.12 -12.64
C PHE A 299 2.08 15.55 -14.03
N VAL A 300 2.65 14.97 -15.08
CA VAL A 300 2.27 15.24 -16.47
C VAL A 300 1.68 13.98 -17.11
N SER A 301 0.60 14.15 -17.87
CA SER A 301 -0.22 13.04 -18.39
C SER A 301 -0.89 13.37 -19.72
N GLY A 302 -1.27 12.34 -20.48
CA GLY A 302 -1.79 12.47 -21.85
C GLY A 302 -3.06 11.68 -22.18
N HIS A 303 -3.65 10.96 -21.22
CA HIS A 303 -4.80 10.08 -21.46
C HIS A 303 -6.11 10.83 -21.79
N ASP A 304 -6.37 11.94 -21.10
CA ASP A 304 -7.56 12.75 -21.35
C ASP A 304 -7.34 13.63 -22.58
N HIS A 305 -8.31 13.62 -23.51
CA HIS A 305 -8.20 14.34 -24.78
C HIS A 305 -8.43 15.86 -24.67
N ASN A 306 -7.80 16.51 -23.69
CA ASN A 306 -7.95 17.93 -23.35
C ASN A 306 -6.68 18.46 -22.67
N LEU A 307 -6.70 19.75 -22.32
CA LEU A 307 -5.64 20.43 -21.57
C LEU A 307 -6.16 20.87 -20.21
N GLN A 308 -5.42 20.59 -19.13
CA GLN A 308 -5.81 20.98 -17.77
C GLN A 308 -4.60 21.32 -16.89
N TYR A 309 -4.78 22.29 -15.99
CA TYR A 309 -3.89 22.53 -14.85
C TYR A 309 -4.66 22.49 -13.54
N ILE A 310 -4.23 21.61 -12.63
CA ILE A 310 -4.84 21.39 -11.32
C ILE A 310 -3.77 21.48 -10.25
N GLU A 311 -4.04 22.24 -9.19
CA GLU A 311 -3.20 22.36 -7.98
C GLU A 311 -3.96 21.82 -6.79
N LYS A 312 -3.50 20.69 -6.24
CA LYS A 312 -4.19 20.05 -5.11
C LYS A 312 -3.19 19.43 -4.16
N ASP A 313 -3.36 19.70 -2.86
CA ASP A 313 -2.53 19.18 -1.77
C ASP A 313 -1.02 19.43 -1.97
N ARG A 314 -0.66 20.65 -2.42
CA ARG A 314 0.71 21.10 -2.77
C ARG A 314 1.35 20.35 -3.94
N GLN A 315 0.56 19.60 -4.72
CA GLN A 315 1.02 18.93 -5.94
C GLN A 315 0.41 19.60 -7.17
N ARG A 316 1.09 19.46 -8.31
CA ARG A 316 0.66 20.03 -9.59
C ARG A 316 0.33 18.90 -10.55
N TYR A 317 -0.80 18.99 -11.24
CA TYR A 317 -1.24 18.02 -12.23
C TYR A 317 -1.50 18.72 -13.55
N ILE A 318 -0.88 18.20 -14.60
CA ILE A 318 -0.93 18.71 -15.96
C ILE A 318 -1.46 17.60 -16.84
N VAL A 319 -2.54 17.89 -17.54
CA VAL A 319 -3.06 17.05 -18.62
C VAL A 319 -2.75 17.76 -19.93
N SER A 320 -2.04 17.07 -20.83
CA SER A 320 -1.68 17.56 -22.17
C SER A 320 -1.93 16.46 -23.21
N GLY A 321 -3.19 16.04 -23.36
CA GLY A 321 -3.58 14.89 -24.19
C GLY A 321 -4.34 15.24 -25.47
N ALA A 322 -4.15 16.45 -26.01
CA ALA A 322 -4.99 16.96 -27.10
C ALA A 322 -4.23 17.15 -28.43
N ALA A 323 -3.19 16.37 -28.70
CA ALA A 323 -2.41 16.51 -29.92
C ALA A 323 -3.16 16.04 -31.19
N SER A 324 -4.10 15.09 -31.07
CA SER A 324 -4.89 14.61 -32.21
C SER A 324 -6.41 14.61 -31.98
N LYS A 325 -6.90 14.21 -30.80
CA LYS A 325 -8.34 14.21 -30.47
C LYS A 325 -8.70 15.35 -29.50
N THR A 326 -10.00 15.55 -29.34
CA THR A 326 -10.59 16.54 -28.43
C THR A 326 -11.71 15.92 -27.59
N ALA A 327 -11.84 16.36 -26.36
CA ALA A 327 -12.89 15.96 -25.42
C ALA A 327 -13.19 17.11 -24.46
N PRO A 328 -14.43 17.21 -23.95
CA PRO A 328 -14.79 18.24 -23.00
C PRO A 328 -14.05 18.04 -21.66
N SER A 329 -13.83 19.13 -20.94
CA SER A 329 -13.27 19.17 -19.59
C SER A 329 -14.06 20.15 -18.72
N GLY A 330 -14.17 19.88 -17.43
CA GLY A 330 -14.81 20.77 -16.45
C GLY A 330 -13.82 21.37 -15.46
N MET A 331 -14.33 22.21 -14.56
CA MET A 331 -13.60 22.71 -13.39
C MET A 331 -14.02 21.95 -12.12
N GLY A 332 -13.14 21.87 -11.14
CA GLY A 332 -13.41 21.28 -9.83
C GLY A 332 -12.37 21.68 -8.79
N ASP A 333 -12.35 21.00 -7.64
CA ASP A 333 -11.43 21.30 -6.53
C ASP A 333 -9.95 21.35 -6.97
N GLY A 334 -9.34 22.53 -6.85
CA GLY A 334 -7.95 22.78 -7.24
C GLY A 334 -7.73 23.06 -8.74
N SER A 335 -8.75 23.00 -9.60
CA SER A 335 -8.58 23.40 -11.01
C SER A 335 -8.20 24.88 -11.13
N ARG A 336 -7.24 25.17 -12.00
CA ARG A 336 -6.83 26.53 -12.37
C ARG A 336 -7.14 26.87 -13.81
N PHE A 337 -7.02 25.88 -14.70
CA PHE A 337 -7.27 26.00 -16.13
C PHE A 337 -7.81 24.69 -16.71
N ALA A 338 -8.76 24.78 -17.65
CA ALA A 338 -9.22 23.66 -18.47
C ALA A 338 -9.60 24.11 -19.89
N TYR A 339 -9.27 23.31 -20.90
CA TYR A 339 -9.63 23.55 -22.30
C TYR A 339 -9.83 22.22 -23.05
N GLY A 340 -10.95 22.06 -23.75
CA GLY A 340 -11.31 20.82 -24.43
C GLY A 340 -10.93 20.73 -25.91
N GLY A 341 -10.21 21.73 -26.45
CA GLY A 341 -9.76 21.75 -27.85
C GLY A 341 -8.34 21.18 -28.04
N ARG A 342 -7.84 21.23 -29.29
CA ARG A 342 -6.51 20.72 -29.66
C ARG A 342 -5.39 21.59 -29.11
N GLY A 343 -4.27 20.99 -28.73
CA GLY A 343 -3.12 21.75 -28.25
C GLY A 343 -2.07 20.91 -27.53
N TYR A 344 -1.12 21.60 -26.89
CA TYR A 344 -0.04 21.00 -26.11
C TYR A 344 0.42 21.94 -24.99
N GLY A 345 1.13 21.39 -24.01
CA GLY A 345 1.74 22.11 -22.90
C GLY A 345 3.26 22.22 -23.01
N GLU A 346 3.82 23.29 -22.44
CA GLU A 346 5.26 23.52 -22.29
C GLU A 346 5.62 23.76 -20.82
N LEU A 347 6.75 23.21 -20.38
CA LEU A 347 7.38 23.52 -19.10
C LEU A 347 8.74 24.16 -19.32
N ASP A 348 8.92 25.37 -18.81
CA ASP A 348 10.16 26.15 -18.93
C ASP A 348 10.82 26.28 -17.57
N LEU A 349 12.00 25.67 -17.42
CA LEU A 349 12.88 25.82 -16.27
C LEU A 349 13.84 26.98 -16.53
N TYR A 350 13.96 27.88 -15.57
CA TYR A 350 14.91 28.99 -15.59
C TYR A 350 16.12 28.69 -14.68
N GLU A 351 17.23 29.40 -14.90
CA GLU A 351 18.47 29.23 -14.12
C GLU A 351 18.30 29.51 -12.61
N ASP A 352 17.32 30.35 -12.24
CA ASP A 352 16.94 30.59 -10.84
C ASP A 352 16.15 29.43 -10.20
N GLY A 353 15.92 28.34 -10.95
CA GLY A 353 15.19 27.16 -10.50
C GLY A 353 13.66 27.29 -10.56
N SER A 354 13.13 28.43 -11.04
CA SER A 354 11.70 28.61 -11.26
C SER A 354 11.21 27.79 -12.45
N LEU A 355 9.96 27.30 -12.36
CA LEU A 355 9.32 26.47 -13.38
C LEU A 355 8.01 27.11 -13.82
N TRP A 356 7.88 27.36 -15.12
CA TRP A 356 6.70 27.95 -15.74
C TRP A 356 5.96 26.95 -16.61
N LEU A 357 4.64 27.02 -16.59
CA LEU A 357 3.74 26.26 -17.46
C LEU A 357 3.12 27.20 -18.49
N SER A 358 3.06 26.78 -19.75
CA SER A 358 2.26 27.42 -20.81
C SER A 358 1.43 26.38 -21.56
N PHE A 359 0.20 26.71 -21.93
CA PHE A 359 -0.63 25.91 -22.84
C PHE A 359 -0.92 26.64 -24.13
N PHE A 360 -0.86 25.91 -25.24
CA PHE A 360 -1.08 26.45 -26.57
C PHE A 360 -2.16 25.67 -27.32
N THR A 361 -3.03 26.37 -28.03
CA THR A 361 -3.87 25.79 -29.10
C THR A 361 -3.19 26.01 -30.44
N VAL A 362 -3.54 25.17 -31.42
CA VAL A 362 -3.04 25.27 -32.80
C VAL A 362 -4.23 25.39 -33.74
N ASN A 363 -4.14 26.28 -34.72
CA ASN A 363 -5.19 26.44 -35.73
C ASN A 363 -5.35 25.17 -36.58
N ASP A 364 -6.50 25.01 -37.25
CA ASP A 364 -6.77 23.79 -38.04
C ASP A 364 -5.80 23.59 -39.21
N ALA A 365 -5.18 24.66 -39.70
CA ALA A 365 -4.13 24.60 -40.74
C ALA A 365 -2.77 24.08 -40.21
N GLY A 366 -2.56 24.03 -38.90
CA GLY A 366 -1.29 23.60 -38.30
C GLY A 366 -0.13 24.57 -38.56
N THR A 367 -0.43 25.86 -38.73
CA THR A 367 0.55 26.91 -39.11
C THR A 367 0.79 27.95 -38.03
N ALA A 368 -0.15 28.11 -37.09
CA ALA A 368 -0.05 29.11 -36.03
C ALA A 368 -0.50 28.55 -34.69
N LYS A 369 0.14 29.02 -33.60
CA LYS A 369 -0.24 28.74 -32.21
C LYS A 369 -0.81 29.99 -31.54
N GLU A 370 -1.66 29.78 -30.55
CA GLU A 370 -2.17 30.81 -29.64
C GLU A 370 -1.95 30.36 -28.19
N LEU A 371 -1.49 31.29 -27.34
CA LEU A 371 -1.28 31.05 -25.91
C LEU A 371 -2.64 31.11 -25.18
N LEU A 372 -3.02 30.02 -24.54
CA LEU A 372 -4.30 29.91 -23.82
C LEU A 372 -4.19 30.26 -22.34
N TYR A 373 -3.04 29.93 -21.73
CA TYR A 373 -2.81 30.09 -20.29
C TYR A 373 -1.32 29.98 -19.98
N ARG A 374 -0.87 30.72 -18.97
CA ARG A 374 0.50 30.68 -18.45
C ARG A 374 0.52 30.92 -16.95
N LYS A 375 1.40 30.21 -16.23
CA LYS A 375 1.62 30.43 -14.78
C LYS A 375 3.02 30.00 -14.34
N GLU A 376 3.60 30.73 -13.39
CA GLU A 376 4.73 30.24 -12.58
C GLU A 376 4.23 29.18 -11.62
N ILE A 377 4.53 27.91 -11.89
CA ILE A 377 4.01 26.78 -11.11
C ILE A 377 4.95 26.40 -9.96
N ALA A 378 6.23 26.77 -10.06
CA ALA A 378 7.21 26.64 -8.98
C ALA A 378 8.13 27.87 -8.94
N ALA A 379 8.21 28.51 -7.77
CA ALA A 379 9.15 29.60 -7.52
C ALA A 379 10.58 29.08 -7.26
N PRO A 380 11.60 29.96 -7.36
CA PRO A 380 12.94 29.70 -6.83
C PRO A 380 12.83 29.25 -5.37
N ARG A 381 13.69 28.33 -4.92
CA ARG A 381 13.60 27.87 -3.52
C ARG A 381 14.08 28.97 -2.59
N ALA A 382 13.44 29.09 -1.43
CA ALA A 382 13.86 30.03 -0.39
C ALA A 382 15.33 29.86 0.04
N ALA A 383 15.87 28.63 0.00
CA ALA A 383 17.28 28.37 0.26
C ALA A 383 18.20 29.04 -0.78
N ASP A 384 17.79 29.08 -2.05
CA ASP A 384 18.57 29.73 -3.12
C ASP A 384 18.46 31.27 -3.07
N LEU A 385 17.59 31.80 -2.19
CA LEU A 385 17.40 33.23 -1.90
C LEU A 385 18.01 33.64 -0.54
N TYR A 386 18.83 32.77 0.08
CA TYR A 386 19.43 33.08 1.39
C TYR A 386 20.46 34.20 1.28
N GLU A 387 20.18 35.32 1.95
CA GLU A 387 21.16 36.39 2.18
C GLU A 387 21.87 36.16 3.52
N PRO A 388 23.21 36.05 3.54
CA PRO A 388 23.95 35.85 4.79
C PRO A 388 23.83 37.08 5.70
N PRO A 389 23.60 36.91 7.01
CA PRO A 389 23.58 38.02 7.95
C PRO A 389 24.99 38.61 8.11
N ALA A 390 25.06 39.88 8.55
CA ALA A 390 26.32 40.56 8.80
C ALA A 390 27.18 39.90 9.91
N SER A 391 26.53 39.18 10.82
CA SER A 391 27.19 38.40 11.87
C SER A 391 26.33 37.19 12.24
N TYR A 392 26.96 36.16 12.79
CA TYR A 392 26.31 34.92 13.22
C TYR A 392 26.41 34.78 14.74
N THR A 393 25.33 34.35 15.39
CA THR A 393 25.33 34.08 16.83
C THR A 393 26.30 32.94 17.16
N ASP A 394 27.09 33.08 18.23
CA ASP A 394 28.08 32.09 18.67
C ASP A 394 29.19 31.75 17.65
N TYR A 395 29.44 32.63 16.66
CA TYR A 395 30.50 32.47 15.66
C TYR A 395 31.29 33.79 15.43
N PRO A 396 32.64 33.76 15.39
CA PRO A 396 33.53 32.61 15.51
C PRO A 396 33.47 31.97 16.90
N ILE A 397 33.70 30.65 16.97
CA ILE A 397 33.58 29.89 18.21
C ILE A 397 34.70 30.29 19.18
N THR A 398 34.32 30.88 20.33
CA THR A 398 35.26 31.36 21.37
C THR A 398 35.23 30.54 22.66
N ARG A 399 34.27 29.62 22.80
CA ARG A 399 34.12 28.69 23.93
C ARG A 399 34.05 27.24 23.41
N PRO A 400 34.57 26.26 24.14
CA PRO A 400 34.60 24.86 23.66
C PRO A 400 33.23 24.17 23.73
N THR A 401 32.40 24.53 24.71
CA THR A 401 31.08 23.93 24.94
C THR A 401 30.00 25.00 25.13
N LEU A 402 28.76 24.61 24.85
CA LEU A 402 27.56 25.37 25.16
C LEU A 402 26.59 24.46 25.92
N LYS A 403 26.05 24.96 27.03
CA LYS A 403 24.94 24.31 27.71
C LYS A 403 23.67 24.47 26.88
N ALA A 404 23.21 23.39 26.28
CA ALA A 404 22.05 23.38 25.39
C ALA A 404 21.20 22.11 25.57
N GLN A 405 19.91 22.23 25.27
CA GLN A 405 19.02 21.07 25.17
C GLN A 405 19.31 20.28 23.90
N LEU A 406 19.14 18.95 23.96
CA LEU A 406 19.34 18.08 22.80
C LEU A 406 18.32 18.35 21.69
N VAL A 407 17.08 18.69 22.08
CA VAL A 407 16.00 19.09 21.17
C VAL A 407 15.29 20.30 21.76
N ARG A 408 14.80 21.21 20.91
CA ARG A 408 14.13 22.45 21.32
C ARG A 408 12.61 22.28 21.54
N GLU A 409 12.02 21.20 21.04
CA GLU A 409 10.60 20.87 21.26
C GLU A 409 10.38 20.35 22.68
N ASP A 410 9.34 20.86 23.35
CA ASP A 410 8.90 20.39 24.66
C ASP A 410 8.00 19.16 24.52
N TYR A 411 8.46 18.02 25.02
CA TYR A 411 7.73 16.75 24.99
C TYR A 411 7.07 16.41 26.33
N ASN A 412 7.06 17.33 27.30
CA ASN A 412 6.51 17.05 28.61
C ASN A 412 5.01 16.78 28.60
N VAL A 413 4.64 15.71 29.30
CA VAL A 413 3.26 15.36 29.57
C VAL A 413 3.07 15.08 31.06
N GLY A 414 1.91 15.46 31.59
CA GLY A 414 1.55 15.19 32.98
C GLY A 414 1.43 13.70 33.28
N LYS A 415 1.25 13.35 34.56
CA LYS A 415 1.14 11.95 35.03
C LYS A 415 0.09 11.11 34.27
N PHE A 416 -1.03 11.72 33.91
CA PHE A 416 -2.07 11.07 33.11
C PHE A 416 -1.59 10.77 31.67
N GLY A 417 -0.87 11.70 31.05
CA GLY A 417 -0.24 11.49 29.74
C GLY A 417 0.79 10.35 29.79
N ARG A 418 1.67 10.35 30.80
CA ARG A 418 2.66 9.28 31.05
C ARG A 418 2.02 7.89 31.17
N PHE A 419 0.88 7.77 31.84
CA PHE A 419 0.17 6.49 31.94
C PHE A 419 -0.31 5.96 30.56
N PHE A 420 -0.89 6.82 29.73
CA PHE A 420 -1.45 6.40 28.43
C PHE A 420 -0.39 6.25 27.34
N LEU A 421 0.51 7.22 27.23
CA LEU A 421 1.54 7.30 26.19
C LEU A 421 2.76 6.46 26.54
N GLY A 422 3.14 6.42 27.82
CA GLY A 422 4.38 5.81 28.32
C GLY A 422 5.27 6.87 28.96
N ASP A 423 6.28 6.47 29.73
CA ASP A 423 7.31 7.39 30.24
C ASP A 423 8.32 7.75 29.13
N HIS A 424 8.64 6.81 28.25
CA HIS A 424 9.63 6.97 27.18
C HIS A 424 10.99 7.47 27.71
N TYR A 425 11.73 8.27 26.93
CA TYR A 425 12.93 9.01 27.36
C TYR A 425 12.74 10.52 27.21
N ARG A 426 11.51 11.03 27.30
CA ARG A 426 11.21 12.46 27.06
C ARG A 426 12.02 13.41 27.95
N ASP A 427 12.29 13.00 29.20
CA ASP A 427 13.07 13.81 30.14
C ASP A 427 14.51 14.02 29.63
N ALA A 428 15.08 13.05 28.88
CA ALA A 428 16.39 13.18 28.26
C ALA A 428 16.38 14.15 27.06
N TYR A 429 15.25 14.35 26.39
CA TYR A 429 15.16 15.32 25.29
C TYR A 429 15.16 16.76 25.80
N ASP A 430 14.56 17.01 26.96
CA ASP A 430 14.46 18.34 27.58
C ASP A 430 15.68 18.72 28.43
N MET A 431 16.56 17.76 28.73
CA MET A 431 17.72 17.99 29.59
C MET A 431 18.79 18.84 28.89
N ALA A 432 19.25 19.89 29.57
CA ALA A 432 20.34 20.74 29.10
C ALA A 432 21.70 20.20 29.58
N VAL A 433 22.55 19.81 28.64
CA VAL A 433 23.90 19.28 28.90
C VAL A 433 24.95 20.15 28.21
N ASP A 434 26.20 20.06 28.65
CA ASP A 434 27.32 20.73 27.99
C ASP A 434 27.66 20.00 26.66
N ILE A 435 27.44 20.69 25.54
CA ILE A 435 27.63 20.13 24.19
C ILE A 435 28.79 20.86 23.50
N PRO A 436 29.74 20.14 22.88
CA PRO A 436 30.80 20.76 22.08
C PRO A 436 30.22 21.56 20.91
N LEU A 437 30.71 22.79 20.69
CA LEU A 437 30.36 23.53 19.48
C LEU A 437 31.21 23.04 18.29
N LEU A 438 30.62 23.01 17.09
CA LEU A 438 31.27 22.54 15.87
C LEU A 438 31.44 23.65 14.84
N ASP A 439 32.70 23.97 14.55
CA ASP A 439 33.11 24.79 13.41
C ASP A 439 33.37 23.88 12.21
N LEU A 440 32.49 23.95 11.22
CA LEU A 440 32.61 23.15 10.00
C LEU A 440 33.82 23.57 9.18
N SER A 441 34.30 24.81 9.26
CA SER A 441 35.45 25.27 8.46
C SER A 441 36.79 24.68 8.91
N THR A 442 36.88 24.18 10.14
CA THR A 442 38.12 23.64 10.71
C THR A 442 38.04 22.16 11.08
N PHE A 443 36.84 21.64 11.37
CA PHE A 443 36.66 20.25 11.77
C PHE A 443 37.02 19.29 10.62
N LYS A 444 37.87 18.29 10.90
CA LYS A 444 38.34 17.27 9.94
C LYS A 444 38.97 17.85 8.66
N GLY A 445 39.58 19.04 8.76
CA GLY A 445 40.18 19.72 7.62
C GLY A 445 39.21 20.64 6.86
N GLY A 446 37.98 20.82 7.35
CA GLY A 446 36.96 21.63 6.70
C GLY A 446 35.89 20.75 6.05
N LEU A 447 34.63 20.94 6.46
CA LEU A 447 33.45 20.21 6.00
C LEU A 447 32.54 21.13 5.19
N GLU A 448 32.33 20.79 3.92
CA GLU A 448 31.43 21.50 3.02
C GLU A 448 30.07 20.79 2.90
N PRO A 449 28.94 21.50 3.11
CA PRO A 449 27.61 20.94 2.87
C PRO A 449 27.30 20.74 1.38
N VAL A 450 27.10 19.48 0.98
CA VAL A 450 26.85 19.15 -0.43
C VAL A 450 25.40 18.79 -0.74
N LYS A 451 24.69 18.15 0.20
CA LYS A 451 23.34 17.62 -0.09
C LYS A 451 22.52 17.38 1.16
N VAL A 452 21.24 17.75 1.14
CA VAL A 452 20.28 17.29 2.15
C VAL A 452 20.09 15.77 2.04
N GLY A 453 20.39 15.06 3.13
CA GLY A 453 20.23 13.63 3.25
C GLY A 453 18.76 13.18 3.23
N SER A 454 18.60 11.88 3.02
CA SER A 454 17.33 11.34 2.55
C SER A 454 16.37 10.90 3.67
N GLY A 455 16.81 10.67 4.92
CA GLY A 455 16.04 10.03 6.01
C GLY A 455 14.53 10.31 6.14
N THR A 456 13.75 9.29 6.55
CA THR A 456 12.27 9.32 6.65
C THR A 456 11.72 9.87 7.97
N GLN A 457 12.59 10.20 8.93
CA GLN A 457 12.21 10.73 10.25
C GLN A 457 13.07 11.94 10.62
N THR A 458 14.37 11.90 10.31
CA THR A 458 15.33 12.95 10.66
C THR A 458 15.76 13.75 9.44
N VAL A 459 15.85 15.06 9.60
CA VAL A 459 16.54 15.93 8.64
C VAL A 459 18.05 15.70 8.79
N SER A 460 18.75 15.45 7.69
CA SER A 460 20.20 15.16 7.69
C SER A 460 20.89 15.96 6.60
N LEU A 461 22.15 16.31 6.80
CA LEU A 461 23.00 17.01 5.83
C LEU A 461 24.22 16.15 5.54
N ARG A 462 24.51 15.92 4.26
CA ARG A 462 25.75 15.30 3.79
C ARG A 462 26.80 16.38 3.70
N LEU A 463 27.93 16.11 4.34
CA LEU A 463 29.10 16.97 4.38
C LEU A 463 30.26 16.24 3.71
N VAL A 464 31.14 16.97 3.03
CA VAL A 464 32.36 16.44 2.40
C VAL A 464 33.56 17.15 3.01
N ALA A 465 34.56 16.40 3.45
CA ALA A 465 35.82 16.95 3.91
C ALA A 465 36.75 17.31 2.76
N GLU A 466 37.78 18.14 3.00
CA GLU A 466 38.82 18.44 2.01
C GLU A 466 39.52 17.18 1.45
N ASP A 467 39.61 16.11 2.23
CA ASP A 467 40.18 14.82 1.80
C ASP A 467 39.18 13.95 1.00
N GLY A 468 38.02 14.50 0.63
CA GLY A 468 36.95 13.83 -0.11
C GLY A 468 35.97 13.03 0.76
N ARG A 469 36.33 12.71 2.00
CA ARG A 469 35.53 11.82 2.85
C ARG A 469 34.21 12.43 3.27
N GLU A 470 33.19 11.58 3.23
CA GLU A 470 31.83 12.02 3.51
C GLU A 470 31.36 11.77 4.94
N TYR A 471 30.65 12.76 5.48
CA TYR A 471 30.03 12.70 6.80
C TYR A 471 28.53 12.95 6.69
N THR A 472 27.77 12.42 7.64
CA THR A 472 26.34 12.69 7.78
C THR A 472 26.09 13.39 9.10
N MET A 473 25.53 14.60 9.03
CA MET A 473 25.07 15.38 10.16
C MET A 473 23.55 15.19 10.30
N ARG A 474 23.09 14.44 11.30
CA ARG A 474 21.68 14.08 11.52
C ARG A 474 21.11 14.83 12.72
N SER A 475 19.99 15.51 12.53
CA SER A 475 19.28 16.19 13.60
C SER A 475 18.77 15.18 14.63
N LEU A 476 18.86 15.51 15.91
CA LEU A 476 18.18 14.75 16.98
C LEU A 476 16.66 15.03 16.99
N GLU A 477 16.26 16.22 16.54
CA GLU A 477 14.87 16.60 16.32
C GLU A 477 14.31 15.84 15.10
N LYS A 478 13.22 15.09 15.31
CA LYS A 478 12.57 14.26 14.30
C LYS A 478 11.29 14.94 13.79
N ASP A 479 11.02 14.86 12.49
CA ASP A 479 9.84 15.45 11.87
C ASP A 479 8.69 14.41 11.77
N PRO A 480 7.60 14.55 12.57
CA PRO A 480 6.49 13.61 12.56
C PRO A 480 5.71 13.61 11.24
N THR A 481 5.76 14.70 10.47
CA THR A 481 5.02 14.81 9.20
C THR A 481 5.58 13.90 8.12
N SER A 482 6.90 13.63 8.16
CA SER A 482 7.61 12.75 7.24
C SER A 482 7.29 11.25 7.43
N THR A 483 6.79 10.88 8.62
CA THR A 483 6.45 9.49 8.99
C THR A 483 4.97 9.15 8.75
N LEU A 484 4.09 10.15 8.77
CA LEU A 484 2.63 9.96 8.71
C LEU A 484 2.09 9.96 7.27
N GLY A 485 1.23 8.98 6.95
CA GLY A 485 0.49 9.01 5.68
C GLY A 485 -0.39 10.26 5.56
N LEU A 486 -0.69 10.68 4.32
CA LEU A 486 -1.30 11.98 3.97
C LEU A 486 -2.46 12.45 4.87
N ARG A 487 -3.37 11.55 5.25
CA ARG A 487 -4.54 11.93 6.07
C ARG A 487 -4.16 12.21 7.51
N LEU A 488 -3.25 11.40 8.04
CA LEU A 488 -2.77 11.49 9.42
C LEU A 488 -1.82 12.67 9.60
N SER A 489 -0.98 12.97 8.60
CA SER A 489 -0.02 14.07 8.66
C SER A 489 -0.67 15.46 8.66
N ARG A 490 -1.98 15.60 8.43
CA ARG A 490 -2.68 16.89 8.59
C ARG A 490 -2.99 17.21 10.04
N SER A 491 -3.19 16.21 10.88
CA SER A 491 -3.62 16.40 12.27
C SER A 491 -2.42 16.65 13.17
N ARG A 492 -2.32 17.85 13.76
CA ARG A 492 -1.33 18.25 14.77
C ARG A 492 -1.34 17.34 15.98
N ILE A 493 -2.49 16.80 16.37
CA ILE A 493 -2.57 15.86 17.49
C ILE A 493 -1.94 14.52 17.11
N VAL A 494 -2.13 14.05 15.88
CA VAL A 494 -1.46 12.82 15.42
C VAL A 494 0.04 13.06 15.24
N GLN A 495 0.41 14.22 14.70
CA GLN A 495 1.81 14.63 14.66
C GLN A 495 2.43 14.62 16.07
N ALA A 496 1.74 15.18 17.06
CA ALA A 496 2.18 15.17 18.46
C ALA A 496 2.26 13.75 19.05
N LEU A 497 1.32 12.86 18.74
CA LEU A 497 1.39 11.45 19.17
C LEU A 497 2.56 10.69 18.53
N VAL A 498 2.89 10.99 17.26
CA VAL A 498 4.05 10.41 16.59
C VAL A 498 5.36 11.01 17.12
N ALA A 499 5.38 12.32 17.35
CA ALA A 499 6.52 13.01 17.95
C ALA A 499 6.81 12.49 19.36
N ASP A 500 5.77 12.30 20.18
CA ASP A 500 5.88 11.64 21.49
C ASP A 500 6.44 10.21 21.34
N GLY A 501 5.94 9.44 20.36
CA GLY A 501 6.50 8.13 20.04
C GLY A 501 7.97 8.14 19.60
N PHE A 502 8.51 9.25 19.11
CA PHE A 502 9.95 9.38 18.81
C PHE A 502 10.81 9.45 20.06
N THR A 503 10.27 10.01 21.15
CA THR A 503 10.97 10.08 22.45
C THR A 503 11.18 8.71 23.10
N ALA A 504 10.55 7.66 22.56
CA ALA A 504 10.79 6.28 22.99
C ALA A 504 12.20 5.79 22.62
N ALA A 505 12.84 6.36 21.58
CA ALA A 505 14.25 6.10 21.30
C ALA A 505 15.13 7.05 22.14
N HIS A 506 16.25 6.56 22.68
CA HIS A 506 17.13 7.42 23.48
C HIS A 506 17.94 8.35 22.56
N PRO A 507 17.98 9.68 22.79
CA PRO A 507 18.52 10.65 21.83
C PRO A 507 20.02 10.46 21.55
N ILE A 508 20.77 9.93 22.53
CA ILE A 508 22.21 9.64 22.42
C ILE A 508 22.54 8.16 22.61
N GLY A 509 21.56 7.27 22.37
CA GLY A 509 21.69 5.81 22.53
C GLY A 509 22.83 5.20 21.71
N ALA A 510 23.11 5.78 20.53
CA ALA A 510 24.12 5.26 19.59
C ALA A 510 25.57 5.44 20.07
N LEU A 511 25.86 6.44 20.92
CA LEU A 511 27.23 6.77 21.36
C LEU A 511 27.95 5.59 22.07
N PRO A 512 27.36 4.94 23.09
CA PRO A 512 28.01 3.83 23.80
C PRO A 512 28.20 2.58 22.93
N VAL A 513 27.51 2.47 21.79
CA VAL A 513 27.66 1.34 20.87
C VAL A 513 29.08 1.27 20.30
N ILE A 514 29.78 2.41 20.16
CA ILE A 514 31.15 2.48 19.62
C ILE A 514 32.11 1.60 20.43
N GLY A 515 32.17 1.82 21.74
CA GLY A 515 33.07 1.08 22.63
C GLY A 515 32.77 -0.42 22.66
N MET A 516 31.49 -0.77 22.64
CA MET A 516 31.03 -2.16 22.63
C MET A 516 31.33 -2.85 21.30
N ALA A 517 31.00 -2.23 20.16
CA ALA A 517 31.25 -2.78 18.82
C ALA A 517 32.74 -3.04 18.59
N LYS A 518 33.59 -2.09 19.01
CA LYS A 518 35.05 -2.24 18.99
C LYS A 518 35.52 -3.44 19.81
N ALA A 519 34.99 -3.62 21.03
CA ALA A 519 35.38 -4.72 21.92
C ALA A 519 35.04 -6.10 21.35
N VAL A 520 33.99 -6.21 20.54
CA VAL A 520 33.56 -7.47 19.93
C VAL A 520 34.04 -7.65 18.49
N GLY A 521 34.75 -6.66 17.93
CA GLY A 521 35.26 -6.71 16.56
C GLY A 521 34.16 -6.65 15.50
N ILE A 522 33.19 -5.76 15.69
CA ILE A 522 32.21 -5.37 14.66
C ILE A 522 32.64 -4.02 14.10
N ASN A 523 32.70 -3.88 12.76
CA ASN A 523 32.96 -2.59 12.12
C ASN A 523 31.91 -1.55 12.54
N HIS A 524 32.28 -0.30 12.71
CA HIS A 524 31.35 0.71 13.23
C HIS A 524 31.67 2.12 12.71
N THR A 525 30.65 2.97 12.66
CA THR A 525 30.81 4.43 12.61
C THR A 525 31.12 4.97 14.01
N ASN A 526 31.55 6.23 14.08
CA ASN A 526 31.87 6.93 15.33
C ASN A 526 30.97 8.17 15.50
N PRO A 527 29.66 7.98 15.78
CA PRO A 527 28.77 9.10 16.04
C PRO A 527 29.26 9.97 17.20
N GLY A 528 29.24 11.29 17.01
CA GLY A 528 29.47 12.28 18.06
C GLY A 528 28.35 13.33 18.09
N ILE A 529 28.06 13.88 19.27
CA ILE A 529 27.08 14.96 19.43
C ILE A 529 27.75 16.33 19.39
N TYR A 530 27.18 17.25 18.63
CA TYR A 530 27.71 18.59 18.46
C TYR A 530 26.60 19.64 18.35
N TYR A 531 26.82 20.81 18.91
CA TYR A 531 26.01 21.99 18.65
C TYR A 531 26.60 22.74 17.45
N VAL A 532 25.80 22.92 16.40
CA VAL A 532 26.26 23.58 15.17
C VAL A 532 25.66 24.98 15.16
N PRO A 533 26.42 26.05 15.48
CA PRO A 533 25.92 27.40 15.35
C PRO A 533 25.68 27.75 13.88
N ALA A 534 24.85 28.77 13.63
CA ALA A 534 24.79 29.36 12.30
C ALA A 534 26.20 29.87 11.94
N GLN A 535 26.67 29.59 10.73
CA GLN A 535 28.06 29.84 10.34
C GLN A 535 28.21 29.99 8.82
N PRO A 536 29.26 30.68 8.33
CA PRO A 536 29.49 30.87 6.89
C PRO A 536 29.52 29.56 6.09
N ALA A 537 30.17 28.52 6.63
CA ALA A 537 30.30 27.21 5.98
C ALA A 537 28.95 26.51 5.71
N LEU A 538 27.89 26.80 6.48
CA LEU A 538 26.55 26.26 6.21
C LEU A 538 25.89 26.94 4.99
N GLY A 539 26.31 28.16 4.61
CA GLY A 539 25.74 28.90 3.49
C GLY A 539 24.21 28.92 3.50
N LYS A 540 23.60 28.54 2.37
CA LYS A 540 22.13 28.45 2.22
C LYS A 540 21.41 27.48 3.15
N TYR A 541 22.14 26.60 3.84
CA TYR A 541 21.57 25.63 4.76
C TYR A 541 21.38 26.20 6.18
N ASN A 542 21.90 27.40 6.48
CA ASN A 542 21.76 28.03 7.81
C ASN A 542 20.32 28.05 8.35
N PRO A 543 19.29 28.46 7.59
CA PRO A 543 17.92 28.53 8.13
C PRO A 543 17.36 27.19 8.60
N ALA A 544 17.80 26.07 8.00
CA ALA A 544 17.33 24.73 8.34
C ALA A 544 18.26 23.99 9.30
N TYR A 545 19.57 24.30 9.27
CA TYR A 545 20.60 23.51 9.95
C TYR A 545 21.40 24.24 11.03
N GLY A 546 21.34 25.57 11.09
CA GLY A 546 22.03 26.35 12.12
C GLY A 546 21.35 26.24 13.49
N GLU A 547 22.14 26.45 14.53
CA GLU A 547 21.74 26.57 15.93
C GLU A 547 21.06 25.32 16.54
N LYS A 548 21.48 24.11 16.16
CA LYS A 548 20.88 22.86 16.65
C LYS A 548 21.93 21.83 17.03
N VAL A 549 21.49 20.81 17.75
CA VAL A 549 22.32 19.65 18.12
C VAL A 549 22.18 18.55 17.07
N TYR A 550 23.32 18.02 16.65
CA TYR A 550 23.42 16.98 15.64
C TYR A 550 24.24 15.80 16.12
N LEU A 551 23.85 14.63 15.64
CA LEU A 551 24.73 13.46 15.54
C LEU A 551 25.53 13.56 14.24
N LEU A 552 26.84 13.71 14.34
CA LEU A 552 27.76 13.66 13.21
C LEU A 552 28.48 12.31 13.20
N GLU A 553 28.36 11.57 12.11
CA GLU A 553 29.04 10.28 11.90
C GLU A 553 29.63 10.17 10.49
N GLU A 554 30.63 9.31 10.34
CA GLU A 554 31.19 8.94 9.04
C GLU A 554 30.12 8.31 8.15
N ARG A 555 30.20 8.57 6.84
CA ARG A 555 29.31 7.99 5.84
C ARG A 555 30.09 7.01 4.95
N PRO A 556 30.08 5.69 5.24
CA PRO A 556 30.81 4.69 4.47
C PRO A 556 30.16 4.45 3.09
N ASP A 557 30.34 5.35 2.13
CA ASP A 557 29.69 5.31 0.80
C ASP A 557 30.63 5.59 -0.39
N ASP A 558 31.89 5.93 -0.16
CA ASP A 558 32.88 6.30 -1.19
C ASP A 558 34.17 5.46 -1.14
N GLU A 559 35.06 5.68 -2.11
CA GLU A 559 36.37 5.06 -2.19
C GLU A 559 37.43 5.71 -1.25
N ASP A 560 37.15 6.89 -0.72
CA ASP A 560 38.03 7.70 0.14
C ASP A 560 38.10 7.16 1.58
N TRP A 561 37.19 6.24 1.94
CA TRP A 561 37.22 5.45 3.18
C TRP A 561 38.16 4.24 3.15
N ARG A 562 38.92 4.04 2.05
CA ARG A 562 39.93 2.97 1.95
C ARG A 562 40.88 2.97 3.14
N SER A 563 41.20 1.78 3.63
CA SER A 563 42.12 1.57 4.76
C SER A 563 41.70 2.19 6.11
N TYR A 564 40.48 2.73 6.24
CA TYR A 564 39.99 3.25 7.53
C TYR A 564 39.86 2.14 8.57
N ALA A 565 40.46 2.33 9.75
CA ALA A 565 40.65 1.26 10.74
C ALA A 565 39.32 0.75 11.34
N ASP A 566 38.40 1.65 11.68
CA ASP A 566 37.12 1.29 12.32
C ASP A 566 36.13 0.63 11.34
N PHE A 567 36.39 0.75 10.03
CA PHE A 567 35.71 0.00 8.98
C PHE A 567 36.44 -1.30 8.61
N GLY A 568 37.45 -1.70 9.39
CA GLY A 568 38.20 -2.92 9.16
C GLY A 568 39.12 -2.85 7.94
N LYS A 569 39.64 -1.66 7.63
CA LYS A 569 40.57 -1.35 6.51
C LYS A 569 40.03 -1.82 5.14
N PRO A 570 38.92 -1.25 4.66
CA PRO A 570 38.28 -1.70 3.43
C PRO A 570 39.16 -1.41 2.20
N GLN A 571 39.11 -2.32 1.21
CA GLN A 571 39.62 -2.06 -0.14
C GLN A 571 38.62 -1.21 -0.94
N ASP A 572 37.34 -1.42 -0.65
CA ASP A 572 36.21 -0.75 -1.26
C ASP A 572 34.99 -0.90 -0.32
N ILE A 573 34.00 -0.01 -0.45
CA ILE A 573 32.76 -0.05 0.32
C ILE A 573 31.58 -0.01 -0.64
N ARG A 574 30.63 -0.93 -0.43
CA ARG A 574 29.43 -1.04 -1.27
C ARG A 574 28.15 -0.84 -0.44
N SER A 575 27.17 -0.20 -1.04
CA SER A 575 25.79 -0.24 -0.56
C SER A 575 25.22 -1.67 -0.66
N THR A 576 24.17 -1.96 0.10
CA THR A 576 23.51 -3.28 0.06
C THR A 576 23.01 -3.65 -1.35
N ASP A 577 22.45 -2.70 -2.10
CA ASP A 577 22.01 -2.93 -3.48
C ASP A 577 23.19 -3.28 -4.42
N GLN A 578 24.32 -2.60 -4.26
CA GLN A 578 25.53 -2.90 -5.04
C GLN A 578 26.14 -4.24 -4.65
N ALA A 579 26.21 -4.57 -3.35
CA ALA A 579 26.69 -5.86 -2.88
C ALA A 579 25.85 -7.01 -3.44
N LEU A 580 24.51 -6.90 -3.36
CA LEU A 580 23.59 -7.88 -3.93
C LEU A 580 23.76 -8.02 -5.44
N LYS A 581 23.93 -6.91 -6.17
CA LYS A 581 24.19 -6.94 -7.61
C LYS A 581 25.51 -7.66 -7.92
N SER A 582 26.58 -7.39 -7.17
CA SER A 582 27.88 -8.03 -7.38
C SER A 582 27.83 -9.53 -7.10
N ILE A 583 27.25 -9.94 -5.97
CA ILE A 583 27.10 -11.37 -5.60
C ILE A 583 26.28 -12.13 -6.64
N ARG A 584 25.24 -11.50 -7.21
CA ARG A 584 24.46 -12.11 -8.29
C ARG A 584 25.24 -12.21 -9.60
N THR A 585 26.18 -11.32 -9.89
CA THR A 585 26.85 -11.29 -11.19
C THR A 585 28.23 -11.96 -11.20
N HIS A 586 28.82 -12.21 -10.02
CA HIS A 586 30.17 -12.72 -9.85
C HIS A 586 30.18 -13.87 -8.83
N PRO A 587 30.35 -15.14 -9.26
CA PRO A 587 30.28 -16.31 -8.37
C PRO A 587 31.35 -16.37 -7.26
N ASP A 588 32.45 -15.64 -7.41
CA ASP A 588 33.54 -15.54 -6.44
C ASP A 588 33.32 -14.42 -5.39
N HIS A 589 32.17 -13.75 -5.43
CA HIS A 589 31.77 -12.71 -4.49
C HIS A 589 30.79 -13.27 -3.44
N LEU A 590 31.18 -13.27 -2.16
CA LEU A 590 30.48 -13.97 -1.07
C LEU A 590 30.17 -13.07 0.12
N ILE A 591 29.14 -13.40 0.89
CA ILE A 591 28.85 -12.77 2.19
C ILE A 591 29.69 -13.42 3.29
N ASP A 592 30.27 -12.61 4.19
CA ASP A 592 30.79 -13.12 5.45
C ASP A 592 29.64 -13.38 6.44
N PHE A 593 29.07 -14.58 6.37
CA PHE A 593 27.95 -14.99 7.23
C PHE A 593 28.30 -14.97 8.73
N ARG A 594 29.56 -15.21 9.10
CA ARG A 594 30.00 -15.18 10.51
C ARG A 594 29.99 -13.75 11.04
N ALA A 595 30.49 -12.79 10.27
CA ALA A 595 30.42 -11.37 10.62
C ALA A 595 28.97 -10.86 10.68
N VAL A 596 28.10 -11.31 9.78
CA VAL A 596 26.66 -11.01 9.83
C VAL A 596 26.01 -11.61 11.09
N ALA A 597 26.31 -12.87 11.42
CA ALA A 597 25.79 -13.53 12.63
C ALA A 597 26.18 -12.76 13.90
N ARG A 598 27.45 -12.35 14.02
CA ARG A 598 27.94 -11.50 15.11
C ARG A 598 27.20 -10.17 15.20
N ALA A 599 27.08 -9.47 14.07
CA ALA A 599 26.38 -8.18 14.03
C ALA A 599 24.90 -8.32 14.42
N ARG A 600 24.19 -9.33 13.92
CA ARG A 600 22.77 -9.55 14.26
C ARG A 600 22.56 -9.99 15.70
N ALA A 601 23.43 -10.85 16.26
CA ALA A 601 23.38 -11.18 17.70
C ALA A 601 23.62 -9.93 18.58
N PHE A 602 24.49 -9.02 18.13
CA PHE A 602 24.73 -7.75 18.81
C PHE A 602 23.51 -6.80 18.72
N ASP A 603 22.85 -6.72 17.57
CA ASP A 603 21.60 -5.95 17.42
C ASP A 603 20.51 -6.46 18.38
N LEU A 604 20.36 -7.77 18.52
CA LEU A 604 19.43 -8.40 19.46
C LEU A 604 19.78 -8.07 20.91
N LEU A 605 21.06 -8.01 21.27
CA LEU A 605 21.51 -7.58 22.60
C LEU A 605 21.08 -6.15 22.89
N LEU A 606 21.34 -5.22 21.95
CA LEU A 606 21.02 -3.78 22.08
C LEU A 606 19.52 -3.46 22.00
N GLY A 607 18.69 -4.39 21.49
CA GLY A 607 17.28 -4.15 21.25
C GLY A 607 17.01 -3.29 20.01
N ASP A 608 17.93 -3.29 19.06
CA ASP A 608 17.85 -2.53 17.80
C ASP A 608 16.92 -3.24 16.81
N TRP A 609 15.65 -2.84 16.79
CA TRP A 609 14.56 -3.54 16.11
C TRP A 609 14.40 -3.13 14.63
N ASP A 610 14.85 -1.94 14.24
CA ASP A 610 14.73 -1.40 12.89
C ASP A 610 16.07 -1.55 12.16
N ARG A 611 16.29 -2.69 11.50
CA ARG A 611 17.52 -3.01 10.77
C ARG A 611 17.24 -3.26 9.28
N GLN A 612 17.10 -2.18 8.52
CA GLN A 612 16.85 -2.12 7.09
C GLN A 612 18.14 -2.02 6.27
N ASP A 613 18.07 -2.37 4.98
CA ASP A 613 19.20 -2.40 4.03
C ASP A 613 20.09 -1.14 4.02
N ASP A 614 19.53 0.06 4.19
CA ASP A 614 20.32 1.30 4.14
C ASP A 614 21.19 1.50 5.39
N GLN A 615 20.88 0.83 6.51
CA GLN A 615 21.68 0.87 7.74
C GLN A 615 22.88 -0.09 7.71
N TRP A 616 23.14 -0.68 6.54
CA TRP A 616 24.28 -1.55 6.29
C TRP A 616 25.08 -1.01 5.11
N ARG A 617 26.39 -1.08 5.28
CA ARG A 617 27.38 -0.98 4.21
C ARG A 617 28.25 -2.21 4.24
N TRP A 618 28.97 -2.46 3.16
CA TRP A 618 29.71 -3.69 3.00
C TRP A 618 31.14 -3.37 2.63
N LYS A 619 32.06 -3.68 3.54
CA LYS A 619 33.48 -3.74 3.25
C LYS A 619 33.71 -4.85 2.24
N VAL A 620 34.42 -4.54 1.16
CA VAL A 620 34.92 -5.51 0.19
C VAL A 620 36.34 -5.91 0.60
N GLU A 621 36.56 -7.22 0.71
CA GLU A 621 37.84 -7.80 1.12
C GLU A 621 38.17 -9.03 0.26
N LYS A 622 39.24 -8.95 -0.52
CA LYS A 622 39.78 -10.13 -1.20
C LYS A 622 40.64 -10.95 -0.22
N ARG A 623 40.32 -12.23 -0.05
CA ARG A 623 41.04 -13.14 0.86
C ARG A 623 42.08 -13.98 0.12
N GLU A 624 42.95 -14.65 0.89
CA GLU A 624 44.02 -15.53 0.38
C GLU A 624 43.51 -16.65 -0.51
N ASP A 625 42.25 -17.05 -0.29
CA ASP A 625 41.56 -18.05 -1.08
C ASP A 625 41.15 -17.56 -2.49
N GLY A 626 41.47 -16.31 -2.82
CA GLY A 626 41.22 -15.67 -4.11
C GLY A 626 39.82 -15.07 -4.27
N ARG A 627 38.92 -15.28 -3.31
CA ARG A 627 37.52 -14.82 -3.36
C ARG A 627 37.35 -13.45 -2.71
N THR A 628 36.28 -12.78 -3.11
CA THR A 628 35.90 -11.45 -2.60
C THR A 628 34.79 -11.59 -1.56
N TYR A 629 35.03 -11.15 -0.33
CA TYR A 629 34.05 -11.19 0.75
C TYR A 629 33.46 -9.81 1.04
N TYR A 630 32.16 -9.79 1.31
CA TYR A 630 31.41 -8.63 1.76
C TYR A 630 31.18 -8.76 3.27
N VAL A 631 31.85 -7.90 4.03
CA VAL A 631 31.80 -7.86 5.50
C VAL A 631 30.95 -6.67 5.93
N PRO A 632 29.96 -6.84 6.82
CA PRO A 632 29.05 -5.76 7.17
C PRO A 632 29.74 -4.63 7.94
N ILE A 633 29.32 -3.40 7.64
CA ILE A 633 29.57 -2.16 8.38
C ILE A 633 28.18 -1.63 8.79
N PRO A 634 27.67 -2.04 9.96
CA PRO A 634 26.47 -1.45 10.55
C PRO A 634 26.65 0.06 10.78
N ARG A 635 25.64 0.84 10.42
CA ARG A 635 25.52 2.27 10.75
C ARG A 635 24.12 2.58 11.29
N ASP A 636 23.88 3.85 11.65
CA ASP A 636 22.56 4.38 11.98
C ASP A 636 21.81 3.56 13.07
N ARG A 637 22.32 3.70 14.30
CA ARG A 637 21.92 2.94 15.50
C ARG A 637 20.88 3.70 16.34
N ASP A 638 19.93 4.39 15.71
CA ASP A 638 19.02 5.30 16.39
C ASP A 638 17.92 4.61 17.23
N GLN A 639 17.69 3.30 17.03
CA GLN A 639 16.69 2.52 17.77
C GLN A 639 17.25 1.69 18.94
N VAL A 640 18.55 1.80 19.25
CA VAL A 640 19.14 1.09 20.39
C VAL A 640 18.51 1.55 21.71
N PHE A 641 18.27 0.60 22.61
CA PHE A 641 17.65 0.84 23.93
C PHE A 641 16.23 1.43 23.92
N SER A 642 15.51 1.39 22.79
CA SER A 642 14.18 1.99 22.67
C SER A 642 13.17 1.48 23.71
N ASN A 643 12.43 2.39 24.34
CA ASN A 643 11.46 2.14 25.39
C ASN A 643 10.02 2.51 24.97
N TYR A 644 9.40 1.69 24.12
CA TYR A 644 8.00 1.87 23.70
C TYR A 644 7.01 1.31 24.74
N ASP A 645 6.88 2.00 25.87
CA ASP A 645 5.96 1.68 26.97
C ASP A 645 4.59 2.36 26.83
N GLY A 646 3.82 2.46 27.92
CA GLY A 646 2.47 3.05 27.89
C GLY A 646 1.33 2.09 27.50
N LEU A 647 0.12 2.48 27.92
CA LEU A 647 -1.09 1.68 27.68
C LEU A 647 -1.48 1.63 26.19
N LEU A 648 -1.44 2.77 25.49
CA LEU A 648 -1.89 2.88 24.10
C LEU A 648 -1.02 2.05 23.15
N LEU A 649 0.31 2.21 23.21
CA LEU A 649 1.24 1.38 22.45
C LEU A 649 1.17 -0.08 22.88
N GLY A 650 0.92 -0.33 24.18
CA GLY A 650 0.61 -1.65 24.73
C GLY A 650 -0.53 -2.35 24.01
N ILE A 651 -1.64 -1.66 23.79
CA ILE A 651 -2.79 -2.19 23.05
C ILE A 651 -2.44 -2.29 21.56
N ALA A 652 -1.92 -1.22 20.96
CA ALA A 652 -1.63 -1.10 19.54
C ALA A 652 -0.74 -2.25 19.02
N ARG A 653 0.35 -2.59 19.71
CA ARG A 653 1.28 -3.68 19.32
C ARG A 653 0.66 -5.09 19.34
N ARG A 654 -0.52 -5.26 19.94
CA ARG A 654 -1.27 -6.52 19.99
C ARG A 654 -2.36 -6.59 18.92
N ILE A 655 -2.71 -5.47 18.29
CA ILE A 655 -3.83 -5.38 17.33
C ILE A 655 -3.39 -4.94 15.93
N VAL A 656 -2.27 -4.22 15.82
CA VAL A 656 -1.71 -3.71 14.56
C VAL A 656 -0.36 -4.40 14.30
N PRO A 657 -0.22 -5.19 13.22
CA PRO A 657 1.03 -5.89 12.89
C PRO A 657 2.25 -4.96 12.77
N ASP A 658 2.05 -3.77 12.18
CA ASP A 658 3.11 -2.79 11.96
C ASP A 658 3.68 -2.17 13.25
N VAL A 659 2.93 -2.22 14.35
CA VAL A 659 3.33 -1.69 15.66
C VAL A 659 3.88 -2.80 16.57
N ALA A 660 3.77 -4.08 16.18
CA ALA A 660 4.21 -5.22 16.97
C ALA A 660 5.70 -5.22 17.40
N PRO A 661 6.64 -4.64 16.61
CA PRO A 661 8.04 -4.51 17.02
C PRO A 661 8.31 -3.46 18.09
N LEU A 662 7.46 -2.43 18.20
CA LEU A 662 7.63 -1.31 19.13
C LEU A 662 7.41 -1.79 20.57
N ARG A 663 8.51 -2.15 21.24
CA ARG A 663 8.51 -2.78 22.56
C ARG A 663 9.44 -2.05 23.54
N PRO A 664 9.16 -2.15 24.86
CA PRO A 664 10.08 -1.66 25.89
C PRO A 664 11.43 -2.40 25.90
N PHE A 665 12.52 -1.69 26.21
CA PHE A 665 13.83 -2.28 26.44
C PHE A 665 13.89 -2.92 27.84
N VAL A 666 13.89 -4.25 27.88
CA VAL A 666 13.83 -5.03 29.13
C VAL A 666 14.87 -6.16 29.15
N ALA A 667 15.22 -6.64 30.34
CA ALA A 667 16.20 -7.70 30.54
C ALA A 667 15.84 -9.03 29.84
N ASN A 668 14.55 -9.34 29.77
CA ASN A 668 14.01 -10.56 29.21
C ASN A 668 12.92 -10.24 28.18
N PRO A 669 13.30 -9.92 26.93
CA PRO A 669 12.31 -9.65 25.88
C PRO A 669 11.49 -10.91 25.60
N GLN A 670 10.18 -10.73 25.41
CA GLN A 670 9.27 -11.78 24.95
C GLN A 670 9.03 -11.65 23.45
N LYS A 671 8.83 -12.79 22.77
CA LYS A 671 8.50 -12.87 21.33
C LYS A 671 9.58 -12.20 20.44
N VAL A 672 10.84 -12.57 20.64
CA VAL A 672 12.01 -12.00 19.96
C VAL A 672 11.86 -12.04 18.43
N GLY A 673 11.34 -13.14 17.87
CA GLY A 673 11.09 -13.23 16.42
C GLY A 673 10.16 -12.14 15.88
N ILE A 674 9.11 -11.74 16.61
CA ILE A 674 8.21 -10.67 16.14
C ILE A 674 8.89 -9.30 16.21
N SER A 675 9.77 -9.06 17.20
CA SER A 675 10.51 -7.79 17.27
C SER A 675 11.49 -7.59 16.13
N THR A 676 11.91 -8.64 15.41
CA THR A 676 12.81 -8.50 14.25
C THR A 676 12.07 -8.25 12.94
N ARG A 677 10.76 -7.98 12.95
CA ARG A 677 9.97 -7.77 11.72
C ARG A 677 10.52 -6.64 10.84
N GLY A 678 11.12 -5.60 11.42
CA GLY A 678 11.79 -4.53 10.68
C GLY A 678 12.94 -5.04 9.81
N ALA A 679 13.66 -6.05 10.30
CA ALA A 679 14.80 -6.68 9.64
C ALA A 679 14.43 -7.84 8.71
N ARG A 680 13.15 -8.22 8.59
CA ARG A 680 12.73 -9.48 7.94
C ARG A 680 13.31 -9.71 6.53
N PHE A 681 13.46 -8.65 5.74
CA PHE A 681 14.00 -8.76 4.38
C PHE A 681 15.53 -8.89 4.38
N PHE A 682 16.21 -8.18 5.27
CA PHE A 682 17.64 -8.33 5.48
C PHE A 682 17.94 -9.75 6.00
N ASP A 683 17.23 -10.18 7.05
CA ASP A 683 17.43 -11.48 7.69
C ASP A 683 17.09 -12.64 6.73
N ALA A 684 16.12 -12.49 5.82
CA ALA A 684 15.83 -13.51 4.80
C ALA A 684 17.02 -13.76 3.85
N THR A 685 17.80 -12.74 3.53
CA THR A 685 18.92 -12.84 2.58
C THR A 685 20.24 -13.12 3.30
N PHE A 686 20.60 -12.33 4.30
CA PHE A 686 21.94 -12.34 4.87
C PHE A 686 22.11 -13.33 6.03
N MET A 687 21.02 -13.91 6.56
CA MET A 687 21.10 -15.00 7.53
C MET A 687 20.95 -16.39 6.89
N ALA A 688 20.75 -16.47 5.58
CA ALA A 688 20.52 -17.74 4.88
C ALA A 688 21.68 -18.74 5.06
N GLY A 689 22.92 -18.27 5.15
CA GLY A 689 24.11 -19.09 5.40
C GLY A 689 24.44 -19.35 6.87
N VAL A 690 23.69 -18.79 7.82
CA VAL A 690 24.01 -18.88 9.26
C VAL A 690 23.30 -20.08 9.90
N ASN A 691 24.07 -21.07 10.36
CA ASN A 691 23.57 -22.22 11.12
C ASN A 691 23.57 -21.94 12.65
N ARG A 692 22.97 -22.86 13.43
CA ARG A 692 22.81 -22.71 14.89
C ARG A 692 24.16 -22.53 15.58
N ASP A 693 25.10 -23.42 15.29
CA ASP A 693 26.40 -23.46 15.96
C ASP A 693 27.19 -22.18 15.73
N MET A 694 27.24 -21.68 14.49
CA MET A 694 27.88 -20.40 14.15
C MET A 694 27.26 -19.26 14.95
N LEU A 695 25.93 -19.18 15.00
CA LEU A 695 25.25 -18.10 15.71
C LEU A 695 25.45 -18.20 17.24
N MET A 696 25.49 -19.41 17.79
CA MET A 696 25.76 -19.65 19.21
C MET A 696 27.21 -19.33 19.58
N GLU A 697 28.16 -19.66 18.71
CA GLU A 697 29.57 -19.32 18.89
C GLU A 697 29.77 -17.80 18.91
N GLU A 698 29.19 -17.08 17.95
CA GLU A 698 29.25 -15.61 17.94
C GLU A 698 28.50 -14.99 19.13
N THR A 699 27.42 -15.61 19.59
CA THR A 699 26.72 -15.19 20.82
C THR A 699 27.62 -15.33 22.05
N LYS A 700 28.33 -16.45 22.17
CA LYS A 700 29.29 -16.68 23.26
C LYS A 700 30.43 -15.67 23.20
N HIS A 701 30.97 -15.39 22.02
CA HIS A 701 31.99 -14.34 21.82
C HIS A 701 31.51 -12.98 22.32
N LEU A 702 30.27 -12.58 22.04
CA LEU A 702 29.70 -11.34 22.58
C LEU A 702 29.63 -11.36 24.13
N GLN A 703 29.17 -12.46 24.72
CA GLN A 703 29.08 -12.58 26.18
C GLN A 703 30.46 -12.48 26.87
N GLU A 704 31.49 -13.08 26.28
CA GLU A 704 32.85 -13.08 26.83
C GLU A 704 33.56 -11.73 26.68
N LYS A 705 33.39 -11.05 25.54
CA LYS A 705 34.09 -9.78 25.26
C LYS A 705 33.39 -8.57 25.86
N LEU A 706 32.06 -8.59 26.00
CA LEU A 706 31.30 -7.50 26.62
C LEU A 706 31.25 -7.66 28.14
N THR A 707 32.42 -7.61 28.79
CA THR A 707 32.51 -7.62 30.26
C THR A 707 31.77 -6.43 30.88
N ASP A 708 31.43 -6.52 32.16
CA ASP A 708 30.79 -5.41 32.89
C ASP A 708 31.58 -4.11 32.74
N ARG A 709 32.90 -4.19 32.87
CA ARG A 709 33.81 -3.05 32.67
C ARG A 709 33.70 -2.47 31.26
N VAL A 710 33.62 -3.29 30.22
CA VAL A 710 33.48 -2.81 28.84
C VAL A 710 32.16 -2.07 28.66
N ILE A 711 31.06 -2.61 29.19
CA ILE A 711 29.74 -1.96 29.13
C ILE A 711 29.79 -0.63 29.90
N ASP A 712 30.24 -0.64 31.16
CA ASP A 712 30.27 0.55 32.01
C ASP A 712 31.12 1.66 31.39
N MET A 713 32.35 1.33 30.96
CA MET A 713 33.25 2.30 30.32
C MET A 713 32.73 2.81 28.97
N SER A 714 31.90 2.04 28.27
CA SER A 714 31.31 2.48 27.00
C SER A 714 30.28 3.58 27.20
N PHE A 715 29.60 3.63 28.34
CA PHE A 715 28.66 4.70 28.69
C PHE A 715 29.40 5.87 29.35
N GLN A 716 30.19 5.62 30.39
CA GLN A 716 30.87 6.65 31.19
C GLN A 716 31.80 7.57 30.39
N LYS A 717 32.32 7.11 29.25
CA LYS A 717 33.23 7.91 28.40
C LYS A 717 32.53 8.91 27.50
N VAL A 718 31.25 8.70 27.18
CA VAL A 718 30.56 9.40 26.08
C VAL A 718 29.23 10.01 26.48
N TRP A 719 28.64 9.59 27.61
CA TRP A 719 27.42 10.20 28.15
C TRP A 719 27.76 11.23 29.22
N PRO A 720 27.10 12.40 29.21
CA PRO A 720 27.15 13.35 30.32
C PRO A 720 26.70 12.70 31.64
N ASP A 721 27.24 13.16 32.78
CA ASP A 721 26.90 12.63 34.11
C ASP A 721 25.41 12.74 34.40
N GLU A 722 24.77 13.82 33.95
CA GLU A 722 23.33 14.02 34.08
C GLU A 722 22.51 12.96 33.35
N MET A 723 22.96 12.52 32.17
CA MET A 723 22.31 11.46 31.40
C MET A 723 22.58 10.08 32.01
N MET A 724 23.75 9.90 32.62
CA MET A 724 24.08 8.69 33.37
C MET A 724 23.16 8.51 34.58
N GLU A 725 22.89 9.58 35.32
CA GLU A 725 21.97 9.57 36.46
C GLU A 725 20.52 9.37 36.03
N LEU A 726 20.08 10.07 34.98
CA LEU A 726 18.70 10.01 34.49
C LEU A 726 18.31 8.63 33.95
N ASP A 727 19.09 8.11 32.99
CA ASP A 727 18.73 6.89 32.24
C ASP A 727 19.86 5.84 32.17
N GLY A 728 21.12 6.29 32.15
CA GLY A 728 22.28 5.44 31.85
C GLY A 728 22.44 4.26 32.82
N ASN A 729 22.33 4.48 34.12
CA ASN A 729 22.45 3.43 35.13
C ASN A 729 21.41 2.31 34.94
N LYS A 730 20.17 2.68 34.59
CA LYS A 730 19.08 1.73 34.33
C LYS A 730 19.33 0.94 33.05
N ILE A 731 19.72 1.61 31.97
CA ILE A 731 20.03 0.98 30.68
C ILE A 731 21.20 -0.01 30.82
N VAL A 732 22.29 0.39 31.49
CA VAL A 732 23.46 -0.45 31.75
C VAL A 732 23.07 -1.71 32.54
N SER A 733 22.27 -1.56 33.60
CA SER A 733 21.78 -2.69 34.39
C SER A 733 20.97 -3.68 33.54
N ILE A 734 20.04 -3.17 32.73
CA ILE A 734 19.23 -3.99 31.81
C ILE A 734 20.13 -4.68 30.77
N LEU A 735 21.10 -3.97 30.20
CA LEU A 735 21.99 -4.49 29.16
C LEU A 735 22.88 -5.62 29.69
N LYS A 736 23.43 -5.50 30.90
CA LYS A 736 24.18 -6.57 31.58
C LYS A 736 23.32 -7.82 31.77
N LEU A 737 22.08 -7.65 32.23
CA LEU A 737 21.13 -8.76 32.37
C LEU A 737 20.76 -9.38 31.01
N ARG A 738 20.55 -8.57 29.96
CA ARG A 738 20.31 -9.07 28.59
C ARG A 738 21.49 -9.86 28.07
N ARG A 739 22.73 -9.38 28.25
CA ARG A 739 23.95 -10.10 27.88
C ARG A 739 24.00 -11.47 28.57
N ASN A 740 23.70 -11.53 29.86
CA ASN A 740 23.68 -12.80 30.60
C ASN A 740 22.62 -13.77 30.03
N ASN A 741 21.49 -13.25 29.56
CA ASN A 741 20.41 -14.04 28.93
C ASN A 741 20.53 -14.17 27.40
N LEU A 742 21.63 -13.69 26.78
CA LEU A 742 21.70 -13.50 25.33
C LEU A 742 21.55 -14.81 24.56
N ARG A 743 22.13 -15.90 25.08
CA ARG A 743 21.98 -17.23 24.49
C ARG A 743 20.52 -17.59 24.24
N ARG A 744 19.66 -17.48 25.26
CA ARG A 744 18.22 -17.77 25.13
C ARG A 744 17.53 -16.84 24.11
N ILE A 745 17.88 -15.55 24.13
CA ILE A 745 17.32 -14.55 23.20
C ILE A 745 17.66 -14.91 21.75
N VAL A 746 18.90 -15.33 21.50
CA VAL A 746 19.38 -15.67 20.16
C VAL A 746 18.88 -17.06 19.73
N GLU A 747 18.73 -18.02 20.64
CA GLU A 747 18.09 -19.33 20.38
C GLU A 747 16.62 -19.13 19.95
N ASP A 748 15.84 -18.33 20.68
CA ASP A 748 14.45 -18.01 20.32
C ASP A 748 14.36 -17.36 18.92
N TYR A 749 15.33 -16.52 18.57
CA TYR A 749 15.43 -15.90 17.25
C TYR A 749 15.80 -16.92 16.16
N TYR A 750 16.78 -17.78 16.41
CA TYR A 750 17.19 -18.82 15.48
C TYR A 750 16.05 -19.78 15.17
N ASP A 751 15.35 -20.29 16.19
CA ASP A 751 14.22 -21.21 16.04
C ASP A 751 13.06 -20.61 15.25
N PHE A 752 12.94 -19.29 15.26
CA PHE A 752 11.98 -18.58 14.44
C PHE A 752 12.44 -18.47 12.98
N ARG A 753 13.73 -18.16 12.73
CA ARG A 753 14.29 -17.97 11.39
C ARG A 753 14.59 -19.27 10.64
N ALA A 754 15.02 -20.33 11.32
CA ALA A 754 15.43 -21.58 10.69
C ALA A 754 14.25 -22.37 10.07
N ARG A 755 13.01 -22.01 10.41
CA ARG A 755 11.78 -22.65 9.90
C ARG A 755 11.63 -22.52 8.39
N GLU A 756 12.03 -21.38 7.83
CA GLU A 756 11.94 -21.08 6.41
C GLU A 756 13.22 -20.38 5.96
N VAL A 757 13.95 -21.00 5.03
CA VAL A 757 15.20 -20.46 4.50
C VAL A 757 15.14 -20.38 2.97
N GLU A 758 15.56 -19.23 2.45
CA GLU A 758 15.70 -18.98 1.01
C GLU A 758 17.18 -18.97 0.64
N ILE A 759 17.53 -19.66 -0.44
CA ILE A 759 18.86 -19.67 -1.05
C ILE A 759 18.69 -19.18 -2.48
N THR A 760 19.50 -18.20 -2.86
CA THR A 760 19.55 -17.68 -4.23
C THR A 760 20.84 -18.12 -4.89
N GLY A 761 20.75 -18.49 -6.17
CA GLY A 761 21.88 -18.52 -7.09
C GLY A 761 22.30 -17.11 -7.51
N SER A 762 22.83 -17.04 -8.72
CA SER A 762 23.40 -15.91 -9.39
C SER A 762 22.58 -15.58 -10.65
N ASP A 763 22.92 -14.52 -11.37
CA ASP A 763 22.35 -14.20 -12.67
C ASP A 763 23.11 -14.93 -13.81
N THR A 764 23.77 -16.05 -13.48
CA THR A 764 24.57 -16.91 -14.37
C THR A 764 24.27 -18.37 -14.07
N THR A 765 24.64 -19.31 -14.96
CA THR A 765 24.41 -20.75 -14.74
C THR A 765 24.97 -21.29 -13.43
N ASP A 766 24.08 -21.73 -12.53
CA ASP A 766 24.43 -22.35 -11.25
C ASP A 766 24.15 -23.86 -11.20
N LEU A 767 24.94 -24.57 -10.39
CA LEU A 767 24.69 -25.94 -10.00
C LEU A 767 24.32 -26.01 -8.51
N PHE A 768 23.10 -26.42 -8.23
CA PHE A 768 22.61 -26.78 -6.91
C PHE A 768 22.77 -28.28 -6.69
N GLN A 769 23.70 -28.68 -5.83
CA GLN A 769 23.78 -30.05 -5.32
C GLN A 769 22.94 -30.16 -4.03
N ILE A 770 21.99 -31.09 -4.03
CA ILE A 770 21.01 -31.28 -2.97
C ILE A 770 21.14 -32.70 -2.44
N ASP A 771 21.91 -32.86 -1.37
CA ASP A 771 22.14 -34.17 -0.74
C ASP A 771 21.08 -34.42 0.34
N VAL A 772 20.26 -35.45 0.14
CA VAL A 772 19.31 -35.91 1.17
C VAL A 772 20.00 -36.95 2.05
N LEU A 773 20.22 -36.59 3.31
CA LEU A 773 20.95 -37.39 4.29
C LEU A 773 20.02 -38.35 5.06
N SER A 774 20.62 -39.33 5.74
CA SER A 774 19.91 -40.25 6.64
C SER A 774 19.24 -39.46 7.77
N GLY A 775 17.93 -39.66 7.97
CA GLY A 775 17.13 -38.89 8.95
C GLY A 775 16.27 -37.78 8.32
N GLY A 776 16.54 -37.42 7.06
CA GLY A 776 15.76 -36.43 6.31
C GLY A 776 16.37 -35.03 6.30
N ASP A 777 17.55 -34.84 6.90
CA ASP A 777 18.34 -33.62 6.77
C ASP A 777 18.77 -33.43 5.31
N VAL A 778 19.02 -32.17 4.93
CA VAL A 778 19.34 -31.80 3.55
C VAL A 778 20.57 -30.91 3.56
N ARG A 779 21.63 -31.31 2.86
CA ARG A 779 22.77 -30.42 2.57
C ARG A 779 22.56 -29.80 1.19
N VAL A 780 22.72 -28.48 1.12
CA VAL A 780 22.69 -27.74 -0.14
C VAL A 780 24.04 -27.10 -0.38
N GLN A 781 24.60 -27.37 -1.55
CA GLN A 781 25.79 -26.72 -2.07
C GLN A 781 25.46 -26.04 -3.39
N VAL A 782 25.93 -24.80 -3.57
CA VAL A 782 25.73 -24.03 -4.81
C VAL A 782 27.10 -23.72 -5.42
N PHE A 783 27.26 -24.01 -6.71
CA PHE A 783 28.47 -23.77 -7.49
C PHE A 783 28.13 -22.91 -8.70
N GLY A 784 28.90 -21.85 -8.94
CA GLY A 784 28.74 -21.04 -10.15
C GLY A 784 29.45 -21.62 -11.39
N PRO A 785 29.34 -20.96 -12.55
CA PRO A 785 29.78 -21.49 -13.84
C PRO A 785 31.30 -21.46 -14.07
N ALA A 786 32.09 -20.87 -13.17
CA ALA A 786 33.54 -20.90 -13.28
C ALA A 786 34.00 -22.37 -13.27
N ILE A 787 34.49 -22.87 -14.40
CA ILE A 787 34.94 -24.27 -14.62
C ILE A 787 35.91 -24.72 -13.51
N ASN A 788 36.66 -23.78 -12.92
CA ASN A 788 37.55 -24.03 -11.80
C ASN A 788 36.83 -24.34 -10.48
N SER A 789 35.69 -23.73 -10.18
CA SER A 789 34.99 -23.94 -8.89
C SER A 789 34.47 -25.38 -8.70
N LEU A 790 34.01 -26.00 -9.79
CA LEU A 790 33.59 -27.40 -9.83
C LEU A 790 34.78 -28.37 -9.79
N GLN A 791 35.89 -28.02 -10.44
CA GLN A 791 37.12 -28.84 -10.43
C GLN A 791 37.90 -28.71 -9.11
N GLU A 792 37.88 -27.54 -8.47
CA GLU A 792 38.48 -27.27 -7.16
C GLU A 792 37.58 -27.70 -6.00
N GLY A 793 36.32 -28.07 -6.25
CA GLY A 793 35.36 -28.49 -5.22
C GLY A 793 34.92 -27.36 -4.27
N ARG A 794 34.95 -26.12 -4.76
CA ARG A 794 34.80 -24.90 -3.95
C ARG A 794 33.41 -24.28 -4.14
N ALA A 795 32.46 -24.68 -3.31
CA ALA A 795 31.09 -24.14 -3.33
C ALA A 795 31.03 -22.65 -2.95
N CYS A 796 30.12 -21.90 -3.58
CA CYS A 796 29.78 -20.51 -3.25
C CYS A 796 28.87 -20.45 -2.00
N TYR A 797 28.09 -21.49 -1.77
CA TYR A 797 27.24 -21.68 -0.61
C TYR A 797 27.29 -23.15 -0.17
N ASP A 798 27.33 -23.41 1.14
CA ASP A 798 27.29 -24.76 1.71
C ASP A 798 26.62 -24.72 3.09
N ARG A 799 25.47 -25.39 3.23
CA ARG A 799 24.78 -25.53 4.51
C ARG A 799 24.01 -26.85 4.59
N THR A 800 24.04 -27.46 5.77
CA THR A 800 23.14 -28.55 6.15
C THR A 800 21.95 -28.00 6.94
N PHE A 801 20.74 -28.41 6.55
CA PHE A 801 19.46 -28.07 7.16
C PHE A 801 18.91 -29.29 7.89
N LEU A 802 18.54 -29.10 9.15
CA LEU A 802 18.03 -30.20 9.97
C LEU A 802 16.51 -30.35 9.84
N ALA A 803 16.04 -31.59 9.81
CA ALA A 803 14.63 -31.93 9.63
C ALA A 803 13.71 -31.49 10.78
N ASP A 804 14.26 -31.30 11.97
CA ASP A 804 13.56 -30.87 13.18
C ASP A 804 13.45 -29.34 13.30
N GLU A 805 14.39 -28.60 12.70
CA GLU A 805 14.41 -27.13 12.74
C GLU A 805 13.78 -26.48 11.50
N THR A 806 14.00 -27.03 10.30
CA THR A 806 13.58 -26.43 9.03
C THR A 806 12.32 -27.09 8.48
N ARG A 807 11.29 -26.28 8.22
CA ARG A 807 10.03 -26.75 7.61
C ARG A 807 10.04 -26.59 6.10
N GLU A 808 10.67 -25.52 5.62
CA GLU A 808 10.64 -25.13 4.21
C GLU A 808 11.98 -24.55 3.77
N LEU A 809 12.49 -25.08 2.64
CA LEU A 809 13.71 -24.65 1.98
C LEU A 809 13.37 -24.24 0.55
N ILE A 810 13.81 -23.05 0.14
CA ILE A 810 13.44 -22.44 -1.14
C ILE A 810 14.71 -22.11 -1.91
N LEU A 811 14.89 -22.73 -3.06
CA LEU A 811 16.06 -22.57 -3.94
C LEU A 811 15.63 -21.76 -5.17
N TYR A 812 16.27 -20.63 -5.40
CA TYR A 812 16.04 -19.77 -6.56
C TYR A 812 17.24 -19.85 -7.50
N GLY A 813 17.04 -20.32 -8.74
CA GLY A 813 18.04 -20.30 -9.80
C GLY A 813 18.36 -18.88 -10.28
N LEU A 814 17.29 -18.09 -10.50
CA LEU A 814 17.28 -16.70 -10.96
C LEU A 814 17.38 -16.53 -12.48
N ARG A 815 18.54 -16.69 -13.12
CA ARG A 815 18.74 -16.46 -14.57
C ARG A 815 19.72 -17.46 -15.17
N ASP A 816 19.75 -17.51 -16.51
CA ASP A 816 20.52 -18.46 -17.31
C ASP A 816 20.08 -19.92 -17.05
N GLN A 817 20.89 -20.90 -17.45
CA GLN A 817 20.51 -22.30 -17.42
C GLN A 817 21.00 -23.00 -16.16
N ASP A 818 20.16 -23.11 -15.12
CA ASP A 818 20.54 -23.67 -13.83
C ASP A 818 20.33 -25.19 -13.76
N LYS A 819 21.08 -25.86 -12.89
CA LYS A 819 21.02 -27.31 -12.66
C LYS A 819 20.73 -27.62 -11.20
N PHE A 820 19.67 -28.38 -10.95
CA PHE A 820 19.31 -28.91 -9.63
C PHE A 820 19.53 -30.41 -9.60
N VAL A 821 20.53 -30.87 -8.84
CA VAL A 821 20.97 -32.27 -8.79
C VAL A 821 20.69 -32.84 -7.42
N PHE A 822 19.84 -33.87 -7.36
CA PHE A 822 19.54 -34.60 -6.13
C PHE A 822 20.46 -35.80 -5.95
N ASN A 823 21.07 -35.94 -4.78
CA ASN A 823 21.90 -37.07 -4.39
C ASN A 823 21.41 -37.72 -3.09
N GLY A 824 22.00 -38.86 -2.74
CA GLY A 824 21.74 -39.54 -1.47
C GLY A 824 20.54 -40.48 -1.51
N ALA A 825 19.94 -40.80 -0.38
CA ALA A 825 18.81 -41.73 -0.32
C ALA A 825 17.85 -41.37 0.83
N GLY A 826 16.56 -41.72 0.68
CA GLY A 826 15.56 -41.48 1.72
C GLY A 826 14.56 -40.39 1.35
N LYS A 827 14.02 -39.67 2.33
CA LYS A 827 12.97 -38.65 2.11
C LYS A 827 13.34 -37.38 2.88
N PRO A 828 13.32 -36.19 2.26
CA PRO A 828 13.51 -34.94 2.97
C PRO A 828 12.54 -34.79 4.16
N GLY A 829 13.06 -34.31 5.29
CA GLY A 829 12.31 -33.93 6.48
C GLY A 829 11.50 -32.65 6.27
N MET A 830 11.99 -31.77 5.42
CA MET A 830 11.39 -30.47 5.05
C MET A 830 10.72 -30.47 3.66
N ILE A 831 9.97 -29.42 3.38
CA ILE A 831 9.53 -29.07 2.01
C ILE A 831 10.71 -28.42 1.28
N ILE A 832 10.99 -28.83 0.05
CA ILE A 832 11.97 -28.18 -0.81
C ILE A 832 11.23 -27.58 -2.01
N ARG A 833 11.41 -26.29 -2.25
CA ARG A 833 10.91 -25.62 -3.45
C ARG A 833 12.07 -25.23 -4.34
N ILE A 834 12.00 -25.59 -5.60
CA ILE A 834 12.92 -25.15 -6.64
C ILE A 834 12.16 -24.14 -7.50
N VAL A 835 12.70 -22.95 -7.66
CA VAL A 835 12.20 -21.91 -8.54
C VAL A 835 13.30 -21.64 -9.55
N GLY A 836 13.09 -22.07 -10.79
CA GLY A 836 14.08 -22.00 -11.86
C GLY A 836 14.43 -20.57 -12.23
N GLY A 837 13.68 -19.98 -13.15
CA GLY A 837 13.86 -18.58 -13.52
C GLY A 837 12.99 -18.22 -14.71
N PRO A 838 13.36 -17.19 -15.49
CA PRO A 838 12.81 -16.94 -16.81
C PRO A 838 13.47 -17.76 -17.92
N ASP A 839 14.65 -18.33 -17.65
CA ASP A 839 15.50 -19.05 -18.59
C ASP A 839 15.33 -20.59 -18.40
N GLU A 840 16.08 -21.43 -19.12
CA GLU A 840 15.84 -22.89 -19.18
C GLU A 840 16.65 -23.70 -18.17
N ASP A 841 15.98 -24.41 -17.28
CA ASP A 841 16.67 -25.14 -16.20
C ASP A 841 16.65 -26.67 -16.37
N THR A 842 17.51 -27.36 -15.63
CA THR A 842 17.55 -28.82 -15.57
C THR A 842 17.40 -29.34 -14.14
N VAL A 843 16.53 -30.32 -13.94
CA VAL A 843 16.44 -31.09 -12.69
C VAL A 843 16.84 -32.54 -12.96
N ALA A 844 17.83 -33.05 -12.24
CA ALA A 844 18.42 -34.37 -12.48
C ALA A 844 18.73 -35.13 -11.18
N TYR A 845 18.96 -36.44 -11.31
CA TYR A 845 19.59 -37.24 -10.25
C TYR A 845 21.10 -37.30 -10.44
N GLY A 846 21.83 -37.15 -9.35
CA GLY A 846 23.24 -37.53 -9.25
C GLY A 846 23.40 -38.84 -8.48
N PRO A 847 24.61 -39.14 -7.95
CA PRO A 847 24.90 -40.41 -7.28
C PRO A 847 23.89 -40.76 -6.16
N GLY A 848 23.22 -41.91 -6.34
CA GLY A 848 22.21 -42.43 -5.42
C GLY A 848 20.86 -41.71 -5.45
N GLY A 849 20.77 -40.56 -6.13
CA GLY A 849 19.60 -39.68 -6.16
C GLY A 849 18.30 -40.35 -6.60
N ASP A 850 18.39 -41.37 -7.45
CA ASP A 850 17.27 -42.21 -7.89
C ASP A 850 16.52 -42.89 -6.72
N LYS A 851 17.17 -43.01 -5.55
CA LYS A 851 16.61 -43.55 -4.30
C LYS A 851 15.98 -42.48 -3.40
N VAL A 852 16.03 -41.20 -3.79
CA VAL A 852 15.41 -40.09 -3.05
C VAL A 852 13.91 -40.02 -3.35
N LYS A 853 13.09 -39.97 -2.30
CA LYS A 853 11.63 -39.84 -2.35
C LYS A 853 11.22 -38.37 -2.40
N LEU A 854 11.15 -37.81 -3.60
CA LEU A 854 10.90 -36.38 -3.86
C LEU A 854 9.46 -35.89 -3.63
N GLY A 855 8.60 -36.62 -2.91
CA GLY A 855 7.19 -36.25 -2.71
C GLY A 855 6.93 -34.93 -1.95
N LYS A 856 7.97 -34.38 -1.31
CA LYS A 856 8.00 -33.06 -0.64
C LYS A 856 8.74 -31.98 -1.45
N VAL A 857 9.18 -32.30 -2.66
CA VAL A 857 9.87 -31.37 -3.56
C VAL A 857 8.88 -30.79 -4.56
N PHE A 858 8.88 -29.47 -4.72
CA PHE A 858 8.00 -28.72 -5.61
C PHE A 858 8.85 -27.91 -6.59
N TYR A 859 8.64 -28.09 -7.89
CA TYR A 859 9.40 -27.40 -8.93
C TYR A 859 8.54 -26.37 -9.66
N TYR A 860 8.96 -25.12 -9.63
CA TYR A 860 8.31 -23.96 -10.24
C TYR A 860 9.18 -23.43 -11.37
N ASP A 861 8.57 -23.31 -12.55
CA ASP A 861 9.20 -22.78 -13.74
C ASP A 861 8.12 -22.42 -14.79
N TYR A 862 8.50 -21.91 -15.96
CA TYR A 862 7.58 -21.66 -17.06
C TYR A 862 7.17 -22.95 -17.78
N LYS A 863 5.91 -23.03 -18.22
CA LYS A 863 5.41 -24.19 -19.00
C LYS A 863 5.85 -24.20 -20.46
N ALA A 864 5.92 -23.03 -21.10
CA ALA A 864 6.30 -22.87 -22.50
C ALA A 864 6.51 -21.39 -22.82
N ARG A 865 7.67 -21.04 -23.39
CA ARG A 865 7.86 -19.78 -24.13
C ARG A 865 8.69 -19.94 -25.40
N THR A 866 9.76 -20.75 -25.35
CA THR A 866 10.62 -21.07 -26.50
C THR A 866 11.08 -22.52 -26.44
N GLU A 867 11.74 -22.95 -25.35
CA GLU A 867 11.99 -24.35 -25.00
C GLU A 867 11.56 -24.63 -23.56
N ALA A 868 11.49 -25.91 -23.16
CA ALA A 868 10.99 -26.32 -21.85
C ALA A 868 12.13 -26.85 -20.98
N SER A 869 12.19 -26.37 -19.74
CA SER A 869 13.11 -26.88 -18.73
C SER A 869 13.03 -28.40 -18.59
N LEU A 870 14.19 -29.04 -18.48
CA LEU A 870 14.36 -30.48 -18.59
C LEU A 870 14.26 -31.16 -17.22
N ILE A 871 13.31 -32.08 -17.08
CA ILE A 871 13.24 -33.01 -15.94
C ILE A 871 13.89 -34.33 -16.37
N ALA A 872 15.19 -34.48 -16.13
CA ALA A 872 16.00 -35.57 -16.63
C ALA A 872 15.81 -36.87 -15.82
N GLY A 873 14.73 -37.59 -16.09
CA GLY A 873 14.46 -38.91 -15.46
C GLY A 873 13.99 -38.85 -13.99
N VAL A 874 13.86 -37.64 -13.42
CA VAL A 874 13.42 -37.40 -12.04
C VAL A 874 11.93 -37.75 -11.86
N ARG A 875 11.60 -38.53 -10.83
CA ARG A 875 10.24 -39.03 -10.55
C ARG A 875 9.77 -38.68 -9.14
N GLY A 876 8.46 -38.55 -8.95
CA GLY A 876 7.85 -38.31 -7.63
C GLY A 876 7.92 -36.87 -7.11
N MET A 877 8.63 -35.97 -7.79
CA MET A 877 8.59 -34.53 -7.56
C MET A 877 7.24 -33.92 -8.01
N ARG A 878 6.77 -32.89 -7.32
CA ARG A 878 5.55 -32.16 -7.70
C ARG A 878 5.87 -31.05 -8.70
N ASP A 879 5.61 -31.29 -9.98
CA ASP A 879 5.70 -30.26 -11.03
C ASP A 879 4.63 -29.18 -10.82
N LYS A 880 5.06 -27.94 -10.61
CA LYS A 880 4.25 -26.74 -10.40
C LYS A 880 4.52 -25.68 -11.47
N ARG A 881 5.12 -26.06 -12.60
CA ARG A 881 5.37 -25.13 -13.71
C ARG A 881 4.09 -24.42 -14.14
N ALA A 882 4.17 -23.13 -14.39
CA ALA A 882 3.04 -22.26 -14.72
C ALA A 882 3.46 -21.14 -15.68
N SER A 883 2.53 -20.64 -16.50
CA SER A 883 2.78 -19.49 -17.38
C SER A 883 2.84 -18.14 -16.65
N ALA A 884 2.32 -18.07 -15.42
CA ALA A 884 2.23 -16.83 -14.66
C ALA A 884 3.56 -16.48 -13.99
N ALA A 885 4.15 -15.33 -14.39
CA ALA A 885 5.47 -14.90 -13.94
C ALA A 885 5.65 -14.85 -12.42
N ARG A 886 4.61 -14.48 -11.66
CA ARG A 886 4.69 -14.35 -10.19
C ARG A 886 5.22 -15.59 -9.46
N TYR A 887 4.99 -16.78 -10.03
CA TYR A 887 5.44 -18.04 -9.42
C TYR A 887 6.90 -18.37 -9.70
N ASN A 888 7.48 -17.79 -10.76
CA ASN A 888 8.81 -18.14 -11.28
C ASN A 888 9.84 -17.02 -11.06
N ILE A 889 9.42 -15.79 -10.74
CA ILE A 889 10.34 -14.66 -10.48
C ILE A 889 10.72 -14.57 -9.00
N TYR A 890 11.98 -14.32 -8.68
CA TYR A 890 12.40 -13.99 -7.31
C TYR A 890 11.97 -12.57 -6.94
N SER A 891 11.53 -12.38 -5.69
CA SER A 891 11.25 -11.06 -5.13
C SER A 891 11.74 -11.01 -3.69
N ARG A 892 12.79 -10.23 -3.44
CA ARG A 892 13.37 -10.10 -2.09
C ARG A 892 12.39 -9.46 -1.12
N LEU A 893 11.56 -8.54 -1.61
CA LEU A 893 10.70 -7.64 -0.84
C LEU A 893 9.20 -7.99 -0.92
N SER A 894 8.84 -9.26 -1.17
CA SER A 894 7.44 -9.68 -1.27
C SER A 894 6.74 -9.72 0.11
N GLU A 895 5.45 -9.42 0.12
CA GLU A 895 4.59 -9.46 1.31
C GLU A 895 4.40 -10.88 1.87
N ASN A 896 4.68 -11.90 1.07
CA ASN A 896 4.62 -13.30 1.51
C ASN A 896 5.67 -13.67 2.57
N LYS A 897 6.66 -12.81 2.80
CA LYS A 897 7.72 -12.90 3.84
C LYS A 897 7.35 -12.24 5.16
N ASP A 898 6.13 -11.71 5.28
CA ASP A 898 5.67 -11.12 6.53
C ASP A 898 5.44 -12.21 7.60
N TYR A 899 5.39 -11.81 8.86
CA TYR A 899 5.30 -12.72 9.98
C TYR A 899 3.85 -12.97 10.37
N ASP A 900 3.53 -14.23 10.70
CA ASP A 900 2.23 -14.61 11.22
C ASP A 900 1.83 -13.73 12.42
N PHE A 901 0.58 -13.22 12.38
CA PHE A 901 0.09 -12.28 13.37
C PHE A 901 -1.28 -12.70 13.91
N PHE A 902 -1.44 -12.55 15.23
CA PHE A 902 -2.70 -12.78 15.94
C PHE A 902 -3.13 -11.52 16.68
N SER A 903 -4.37 -11.10 16.48
CA SER A 903 -5.01 -10.01 17.21
C SER A 903 -6.33 -10.45 17.85
N LEU A 904 -6.67 -9.78 18.96
CA LEU A 904 -7.93 -9.94 19.67
C LEU A 904 -8.50 -8.55 19.97
N LEU A 905 -9.67 -8.23 19.41
CA LEU A 905 -10.34 -6.95 19.55
C LEU A 905 -11.67 -7.11 20.29
N PRO A 906 -11.90 -6.43 21.42
CA PRO A 906 -13.21 -6.45 22.08
C PRO A 906 -14.27 -5.70 21.25
N ILE A 907 -15.52 -6.12 21.33
CA ILE A 907 -16.70 -5.45 20.77
C ILE A 907 -17.63 -5.05 21.92
N LEU A 908 -18.14 -3.81 21.86
CA LEU A 908 -19.23 -3.30 22.67
C LEU A 908 -20.30 -2.68 21.76
N GLY A 909 -21.58 -2.94 22.01
CA GLY A 909 -22.69 -2.34 21.26
C GLY A 909 -24.02 -2.45 22.01
N SER A 910 -25.08 -1.78 21.52
CA SER A 910 -26.42 -1.91 22.11
C SER A 910 -27.51 -1.79 21.04
N ASN A 911 -28.59 -2.56 21.19
CA ASN A 911 -29.79 -2.42 20.36
C ASN A 911 -31.08 -2.77 21.13
N PRO A 912 -32.27 -2.40 20.63
CA PRO A 912 -33.54 -2.58 21.34
C PRO A 912 -33.95 -4.05 21.59
N ASP A 913 -33.44 -4.99 20.79
CA ASP A 913 -33.83 -6.41 20.84
C ASP A 913 -32.93 -7.25 21.76
N ASN A 914 -31.63 -6.97 21.79
CA ASN A 914 -30.61 -7.73 22.51
C ASN A 914 -30.01 -6.96 23.70
N GLY A 915 -30.37 -5.69 23.88
CA GLY A 915 -29.77 -4.80 24.88
C GLY A 915 -28.27 -4.65 24.66
N LEU A 916 -27.49 -4.68 25.74
CA LEU A 916 -26.03 -4.61 25.70
C LEU A 916 -25.42 -5.86 25.05
N LEU A 917 -24.56 -5.66 24.06
CA LEU A 917 -23.80 -6.68 23.35
C LEU A 917 -22.32 -6.60 23.77
N LEU A 918 -21.78 -7.70 24.28
CA LEU A 918 -20.37 -7.88 24.63
C LEU A 918 -19.75 -8.93 23.72
N GLY A 919 -18.56 -8.70 23.17
CA GLY A 919 -17.95 -9.68 22.28
C GLY A 919 -16.46 -9.49 22.05
N ALA A 920 -15.89 -10.34 21.20
CA ALA A 920 -14.52 -10.19 20.72
C ALA A 920 -14.35 -10.74 19.29
N ILE A 921 -13.45 -10.13 18.53
CA ILE A 921 -12.97 -10.61 17.23
C ILE A 921 -11.53 -11.06 17.40
N ALA A 922 -11.29 -12.36 17.24
CA ALA A 922 -9.95 -12.92 17.13
C ALA A 922 -9.59 -13.07 15.65
N THR A 923 -8.47 -12.49 15.22
CA THR A 923 -7.97 -12.62 13.84
C THR A 923 -6.58 -13.25 13.85
N LYS A 924 -6.38 -14.32 13.08
CA LYS A 924 -5.06 -14.91 12.80
C LYS A 924 -4.76 -14.82 11.31
N THR A 925 -3.73 -14.07 10.95
CA THR A 925 -3.23 -14.00 9.58
C THR A 925 -1.93 -14.80 9.49
N THR A 926 -1.83 -15.67 8.50
CA THR A 926 -0.60 -16.43 8.22
C THR A 926 -0.10 -16.14 6.82
N TYR A 927 1.23 -16.10 6.66
CA TYR A 927 1.88 -15.87 5.36
C TYR A 927 2.50 -17.17 4.84
N GLY A 928 3.00 -17.16 3.59
CA GLY A 928 3.59 -18.36 3.00
C GLY A 928 3.92 -18.22 1.52
N PHE A 929 4.74 -19.13 1.02
CA PHE A 929 5.36 -19.06 -0.31
C PHE A 929 4.39 -18.67 -1.44
N LYS A 930 4.73 -17.55 -2.10
CA LYS A 930 3.99 -16.93 -3.23
C LYS A 930 2.50 -16.65 -2.97
N LYS A 931 2.05 -16.56 -1.72
CA LYS A 931 0.68 -16.17 -1.36
C LYS A 931 0.60 -14.68 -1.06
N GLU A 932 -0.26 -13.97 -1.78
CA GLU A 932 -0.50 -12.53 -1.58
C GLU A 932 -2.02 -12.28 -1.57
N PRO A 933 -2.55 -11.46 -0.64
CA PRO A 933 -1.84 -10.72 0.41
C PRO A 933 -1.47 -11.54 1.66
N PHE A 934 -2.00 -12.76 1.81
CA PHE A 934 -1.69 -13.70 2.90
C PHE A 934 -1.94 -15.13 2.42
N ALA A 935 -1.43 -16.13 3.14
CA ALA A 935 -1.72 -17.55 2.88
C ALA A 935 -3.08 -17.98 3.47
N SER A 936 -3.36 -17.58 4.71
CA SER A 936 -4.67 -17.74 5.30
C SER A 936 -5.03 -16.60 6.26
N ARG A 937 -6.31 -16.31 6.39
CA ARG A 937 -6.85 -15.37 7.38
C ARG A 937 -8.07 -15.97 8.05
N GLN A 938 -7.93 -16.22 9.35
CA GLN A 938 -8.97 -16.78 10.20
C GLN A 938 -9.56 -15.66 11.06
N VAL A 939 -10.87 -15.44 10.98
CA VAL A 939 -11.59 -14.46 11.79
C VAL A 939 -12.68 -15.16 12.59
N LEU A 940 -12.57 -15.12 13.91
CA LEU A 940 -13.59 -15.62 14.84
C LEU A 940 -14.24 -14.44 15.55
N ASN A 941 -15.55 -14.33 15.50
CA ASN A 941 -16.35 -13.27 16.11
C ASN A 941 -17.36 -13.91 17.09
N GLY A 942 -17.16 -13.70 18.38
CA GLY A 942 -18.07 -14.14 19.43
C GLY A 942 -18.80 -12.96 20.05
N ARG A 943 -20.11 -13.10 20.28
CA ARG A 943 -20.97 -12.08 20.90
C ARG A 943 -21.91 -12.70 21.92
N TYR A 944 -22.13 -11.97 23.01
CA TYR A 944 -23.06 -12.24 24.08
C TYR A 944 -24.06 -11.09 24.19
N ALA A 945 -25.35 -11.41 24.25
CA ALA A 945 -26.45 -10.48 24.41
C ALA A 945 -26.95 -10.50 25.86
N ALA A 946 -26.69 -9.43 26.62
CA ALA A 946 -26.97 -9.37 28.05
C ALA A 946 -28.47 -9.38 28.37
N ALA A 947 -29.32 -8.80 27.51
CA ALA A 947 -30.76 -8.77 27.77
C ALA A 947 -31.44 -10.15 27.64
N THR A 948 -30.83 -11.08 26.91
CA THR A 948 -31.42 -12.40 26.64
C THR A 948 -30.56 -13.56 27.11
N ASN A 949 -29.34 -13.31 27.56
CA ASN A 949 -28.30 -14.31 27.84
C ASN A 949 -27.92 -15.18 26.64
N GLY A 950 -28.10 -14.66 25.42
CA GLY A 950 -27.82 -15.39 24.18
C GLY A 950 -26.38 -15.24 23.69
N PHE A 951 -25.83 -16.30 23.09
CA PHE A 951 -24.52 -16.30 22.45
C PHE A 951 -24.64 -16.48 20.95
N ARG A 952 -23.73 -15.83 20.21
CA ARG A 952 -23.56 -16.01 18.76
C ARG A 952 -22.07 -16.07 18.43
N PHE A 953 -21.72 -17.03 17.60
CA PHE A 953 -20.38 -17.25 17.07
C PHE A 953 -20.42 -17.19 15.54
N ALA A 954 -19.45 -16.52 14.94
CA ALA A 954 -19.24 -16.53 13.50
C ALA A 954 -17.75 -16.75 13.22
N TYR A 955 -17.46 -17.65 12.29
CA TYR A 955 -16.12 -17.95 11.81
C TYR A 955 -16.05 -17.67 10.31
N ARG A 956 -14.97 -17.01 9.89
CA ARG A 956 -14.64 -16.76 8.50
C ARG A 956 -13.17 -17.11 8.27
N GLY A 957 -12.93 -18.18 7.51
CA GLY A 957 -11.60 -18.61 7.09
C GLY A 957 -11.39 -18.35 5.59
N GLU A 958 -10.41 -17.54 5.25
CA GLU A 958 -9.98 -17.30 3.86
C GLU A 958 -8.64 -18.00 3.62
N PHE A 959 -8.52 -18.79 2.56
CA PHE A 959 -7.30 -19.50 2.18
C PHE A 959 -6.94 -19.20 0.71
N THR A 960 -5.77 -18.60 0.51
CA THR A 960 -5.37 -18.06 -0.80
C THR A 960 -4.83 -19.14 -1.73
N ASP A 961 -5.18 -19.06 -3.03
CA ASP A 961 -4.65 -19.91 -4.11
C ASP A 961 -4.72 -21.42 -3.78
N VAL A 962 -5.87 -21.90 -3.29
CA VAL A 962 -6.11 -23.33 -2.97
C VAL A 962 -6.39 -24.13 -4.24
N PHE A 963 -7.17 -23.56 -5.17
CA PHE A 963 -7.53 -24.18 -6.45
C PHE A 963 -7.01 -23.32 -7.61
N GLY A 964 -5.69 -23.23 -7.76
CA GLY A 964 -5.06 -22.36 -8.76
C GLY A 964 -5.15 -20.90 -8.34
N ASP A 965 -5.88 -20.07 -9.11
CA ASP A 965 -6.13 -18.65 -8.79
C ASP A 965 -7.43 -18.42 -8.02
N ARG A 966 -8.02 -19.50 -7.48
CA ARG A 966 -9.23 -19.48 -6.65
C ARG A 966 -8.89 -19.83 -5.21
N GLU A 967 -9.64 -19.22 -4.33
CA GLU A 967 -9.48 -19.30 -2.89
C GLU A 967 -10.55 -20.22 -2.29
N LEU A 968 -10.26 -20.78 -1.13
CA LEU A 968 -11.28 -21.43 -0.30
C LEU A 968 -11.74 -20.43 0.75
N LEU A 969 -13.04 -20.20 0.82
CA LEU A 969 -13.72 -19.42 1.84
C LEU A 969 -14.56 -20.37 2.69
N ILE A 970 -14.37 -20.39 4.00
CA ILE A 970 -15.22 -21.13 4.92
C ILE A 970 -15.96 -20.12 5.78
N GLU A 971 -17.29 -20.14 5.72
CA GLU A 971 -18.14 -19.35 6.60
C GLU A 971 -18.91 -20.30 7.51
N SER A 972 -18.92 -20.01 8.81
CA SER A 972 -19.69 -20.79 9.78
C SER A 972 -20.34 -19.88 10.80
N LYS A 973 -21.56 -20.22 11.21
CA LYS A 973 -22.35 -19.45 12.16
C LYS A 973 -22.99 -20.40 13.15
N ALA A 974 -23.07 -19.98 14.40
CA ALA A 974 -23.82 -20.65 15.44
C ALA A 974 -24.47 -19.61 16.35
N SER A 975 -25.74 -19.80 16.73
CA SER A 975 -26.36 -19.04 17.81
C SER A 975 -27.23 -19.92 18.69
N THR A 976 -27.20 -19.63 19.99
CA THR A 976 -28.07 -20.26 21.00
C THR A 976 -29.51 -19.80 20.82
N SER A 977 -30.48 -20.58 21.34
CA SER A 977 -31.91 -20.22 21.29
C SER A 977 -32.24 -18.91 21.99
N LEU A 978 -31.40 -18.49 22.91
CA LEU A 978 -31.52 -17.24 23.65
C LEU A 978 -31.04 -16.00 22.86
N PHE A 979 -30.37 -16.15 21.72
CA PHE A 979 -30.01 -14.97 20.93
C PHE A 979 -31.27 -14.48 20.22
N GLY A 980 -31.65 -13.21 20.42
CA GLY A 980 -32.96 -12.76 19.96
C GLY A 980 -33.16 -13.05 18.47
N VAL A 981 -34.37 -13.46 18.11
CA VAL A 981 -35.00 -13.46 16.78
C VAL A 981 -36.46 -13.08 17.03
N ASN A 982 -37.12 -12.36 16.13
CA ASN A 982 -38.54 -12.04 16.33
C ASN A 982 -39.40 -12.57 15.17
N PHE A 983 -40.69 -12.78 15.44
CA PHE A 983 -41.70 -13.08 14.45
C PHE A 983 -43.06 -12.49 14.86
N TYR A 984 -43.64 -11.68 13.98
CA TYR A 984 -44.91 -10.98 14.19
C TYR A 984 -46.06 -11.58 13.37
N GLY A 985 -45.82 -12.71 12.71
CA GLY A 985 -46.71 -13.29 11.70
C GLY A 985 -46.24 -12.96 10.28
N PHE A 986 -46.88 -13.61 9.32
CA PHE A 986 -46.68 -13.31 7.89
C PHE A 986 -47.58 -12.16 7.45
N GLY A 987 -47.10 -11.38 6.49
CA GLY A 987 -47.81 -10.27 5.89
C GLY A 987 -47.22 -8.91 6.22
N ASN A 988 -47.72 -7.91 5.49
CA ASN A 988 -47.25 -6.54 5.56
C ASN A 988 -48.01 -5.71 6.62
N GLU A 989 -49.13 -6.20 7.16
CA GLU A 989 -49.95 -5.45 8.12
C GLU A 989 -50.04 -6.10 9.50
N THR A 990 -49.01 -6.86 9.88
CA THR A 990 -48.93 -7.52 11.20
C THR A 990 -48.87 -6.52 12.36
N VAL A 991 -49.48 -6.88 13.49
CA VAL A 991 -49.58 -6.02 14.69
C VAL A 991 -48.30 -6.12 15.53
N ASN A 992 -47.79 -4.97 16.02
CA ASN A 992 -46.75 -4.95 17.04
C ASN A 992 -47.39 -4.83 18.43
N ASN A 993 -47.19 -5.83 19.28
CA ASN A 993 -47.75 -5.86 20.64
C ASN A 993 -46.77 -5.40 21.73
N GLU A 994 -45.66 -4.74 21.35
CA GLU A 994 -44.62 -4.31 22.29
C GLU A 994 -45.15 -3.45 23.45
N GLU A 995 -46.14 -2.60 23.20
CA GLU A 995 -46.79 -1.72 24.21
C GLU A 995 -48.15 -2.25 24.69
N THR A 996 -48.58 -3.43 24.23
CA THR A 996 -49.86 -4.02 24.60
C THR A 996 -49.69 -4.86 25.87
N GLU A 997 -50.24 -4.42 27.00
CA GLU A 997 -50.26 -5.21 28.24
C GLU A 997 -51.39 -6.25 28.22
N PRO A 998 -51.17 -7.50 28.70
CA PRO A 998 -49.98 -8.02 29.39
C PRO A 998 -48.93 -8.68 28.46
N LEU A 999 -49.04 -8.55 27.13
CA LEU A 999 -48.19 -9.24 26.16
C LEU A 999 -46.74 -8.73 26.19
N GLY A 1000 -46.58 -7.41 26.07
CA GLY A 1000 -45.32 -6.71 26.11
C GLY A 1000 -44.32 -7.10 25.00
N ARG A 1001 -43.11 -6.53 25.09
CA ARG A 1001 -42.02 -6.63 24.11
C ARG A 1001 -41.62 -8.05 23.70
N ASP A 1002 -41.65 -8.99 24.64
CA ASP A 1002 -41.07 -10.30 24.40
C ASP A 1002 -42.08 -11.27 23.73
N TYR A 1003 -43.36 -10.91 23.62
CA TYR A 1003 -44.41 -11.76 23.04
C TYR A 1003 -44.07 -12.28 21.64
N ASN A 1004 -43.47 -11.43 20.80
CA ASN A 1004 -43.04 -11.79 19.43
C ASN A 1004 -41.62 -12.36 19.34
N ARG A 1005 -40.91 -12.55 20.46
CA ARG A 1005 -39.55 -13.10 20.44
C ARG A 1005 -39.60 -14.62 20.26
N VAL A 1006 -38.81 -15.12 19.31
CA VAL A 1006 -38.64 -16.53 19.01
C VAL A 1006 -37.31 -17.01 19.59
N ARG A 1007 -37.32 -18.22 20.18
CA ARG A 1007 -36.10 -18.89 20.64
C ARG A 1007 -35.62 -19.84 19.56
N GLN A 1008 -34.64 -19.37 18.79
CA GLN A 1008 -34.12 -20.08 17.62
C GLN A 1008 -32.65 -20.46 17.82
N GLN A 1009 -32.35 -21.75 17.76
CA GLN A 1009 -30.98 -22.20 17.53
C GLN A 1009 -30.70 -22.23 16.03
N TYR A 1010 -29.52 -21.77 15.65
CA TYR A 1010 -29.12 -21.73 14.24
C TYR A 1010 -27.67 -22.16 14.12
N VAL A 1011 -27.39 -23.15 13.28
CA VAL A 1011 -26.03 -23.55 12.92
C VAL A 1011 -25.91 -23.56 11.40
N GLN A 1012 -24.82 -23.01 10.87
CA GLN A 1012 -24.53 -23.02 9.44
C GLN A 1012 -23.05 -23.31 9.21
N PHE A 1013 -22.75 -24.14 8.21
CA PHE A 1013 -21.41 -24.38 7.68
C PHE A 1013 -21.44 -24.25 6.15
N SER A 1014 -20.62 -23.36 5.59
CA SER A 1014 -20.59 -23.09 4.14
C SER A 1014 -19.16 -22.96 3.61
N PRO A 1015 -18.61 -24.06 3.04
CA PRO A 1015 -17.38 -24.00 2.26
C PRO A 1015 -17.66 -23.50 0.84
N GLN A 1016 -16.94 -22.49 0.40
CA GLN A 1016 -17.14 -21.81 -0.88
C GLN A 1016 -15.82 -21.64 -1.62
N VAL A 1017 -15.88 -21.69 -2.94
CA VAL A 1017 -14.80 -21.27 -3.82
C VAL A 1017 -14.95 -19.78 -4.08
N LEU A 1018 -13.93 -18.99 -3.78
CA LEU A 1018 -13.92 -17.53 -3.93
C LEU A 1018 -12.91 -17.11 -5.02
N ARG A 1019 -13.27 -16.13 -5.84
CA ARG A 1019 -12.36 -15.53 -6.83
C ARG A 1019 -12.42 -14.01 -6.77
N ARG A 1020 -11.25 -13.38 -6.58
CA ARG A 1020 -11.06 -11.92 -6.73
C ARG A 1020 -10.75 -11.57 -8.17
N LEU A 1021 -11.59 -10.75 -8.79
CA LEU A 1021 -11.40 -10.27 -10.16
C LEU A 1021 -10.46 -9.05 -10.18
N ASN A 1022 -10.64 -8.15 -9.21
CA ASN A 1022 -9.83 -6.95 -8.98
C ASN A 1022 -10.01 -6.50 -7.50
N PRO A 1023 -9.37 -5.40 -7.04
CA PRO A 1023 -9.50 -4.97 -5.65
C PRO A 1023 -10.92 -4.64 -5.16
N ALA A 1024 -11.87 -4.37 -6.06
CA ALA A 1024 -13.27 -4.07 -5.72
C ALA A 1024 -14.25 -5.22 -5.98
N ALA A 1025 -13.95 -6.15 -6.91
CA ALA A 1025 -14.89 -7.15 -7.39
C ALA A 1025 -14.47 -8.59 -7.04
N SER A 1026 -15.40 -9.36 -6.47
CA SER A 1026 -15.22 -10.78 -6.18
C SER A 1026 -16.52 -11.57 -6.34
N TYR A 1027 -16.40 -12.87 -6.58
CA TYR A 1027 -17.54 -13.78 -6.50
C TYR A 1027 -17.16 -15.06 -5.77
N SER A 1028 -18.11 -15.64 -5.03
CA SER A 1028 -17.98 -16.94 -4.39
C SER A 1028 -19.17 -17.84 -4.68
N TYR A 1029 -18.95 -19.14 -4.65
CA TYR A 1029 -20.02 -20.12 -4.78
C TYR A 1029 -19.65 -21.41 -4.06
N GLY A 1030 -20.63 -22.14 -3.55
CA GLY A 1030 -20.40 -23.42 -2.89
C GLY A 1030 -21.58 -23.87 -2.05
N PRO A 1031 -21.52 -25.11 -1.52
CA PRO A 1031 -22.60 -25.63 -0.71
C PRO A 1031 -22.71 -24.92 0.65
N SER A 1032 -23.86 -25.09 1.30
CA SER A 1032 -24.05 -24.80 2.72
C SER A 1032 -24.86 -25.91 3.36
N TYR A 1033 -24.58 -26.20 4.61
CA TYR A 1033 -25.46 -26.98 5.46
C TYR A 1033 -25.95 -26.09 6.60
N SER A 1034 -27.24 -26.11 6.90
CA SER A 1034 -27.78 -25.39 8.04
C SER A 1034 -28.81 -26.19 8.81
N VAL A 1035 -28.82 -25.98 10.12
CA VAL A 1035 -29.80 -26.54 11.06
C VAL A 1035 -30.49 -25.38 11.77
N VAL A 1036 -31.82 -25.46 11.82
CA VAL A 1036 -32.67 -24.53 12.55
C VAL A 1036 -33.53 -25.33 13.51
N GLU A 1037 -33.52 -24.95 14.79
CA GLU A 1037 -34.37 -25.52 15.83
C GLU A 1037 -35.09 -24.36 16.51
N THR A 1038 -36.38 -24.51 16.76
CA THR A 1038 -37.21 -23.49 17.38
C THR A 1038 -37.87 -24.03 18.64
N ASP A 1039 -37.59 -23.44 19.80
CA ASP A 1039 -38.21 -23.86 21.05
C ASP A 1039 -39.69 -23.41 21.10
N ARG A 1040 -40.61 -24.31 21.46
CA ARG A 1040 -41.98 -23.92 21.83
C ARG A 1040 -42.00 -23.30 23.22
N ILE A 1041 -42.51 -22.06 23.33
CA ILE A 1041 -42.65 -21.36 24.61
C ILE A 1041 -44.10 -20.91 24.77
N PRO A 1042 -44.85 -21.43 25.76
CA PRO A 1042 -46.19 -20.96 26.08
C PRO A 1042 -46.22 -19.45 26.34
N GLY A 1043 -47.27 -18.75 25.93
CA GLY A 1043 -47.37 -17.29 26.10
C GLY A 1043 -46.63 -16.46 25.05
N ARG A 1044 -46.20 -17.06 23.93
CA ARG A 1044 -45.51 -16.39 22.82
C ARG A 1044 -46.32 -16.48 21.54
N PHE A 1045 -46.20 -15.45 20.70
CA PHE A 1045 -46.92 -15.32 19.44
C PHE A 1045 -46.84 -16.59 18.58
N LEU A 1046 -45.62 -17.11 18.35
CA LEU A 1046 -45.43 -18.31 17.51
C LEU A 1046 -46.09 -19.56 18.10
N ALA A 1047 -46.09 -19.73 19.43
CA ALA A 1047 -46.70 -20.90 20.08
C ALA A 1047 -48.23 -20.83 20.13
N GLU A 1048 -48.80 -19.63 20.27
CA GLU A 1048 -50.24 -19.40 20.33
C GLU A 1048 -50.93 -19.37 18.96
N ASN A 1049 -50.19 -19.01 17.91
CA ASN A 1049 -50.73 -18.81 16.56
C ASN A 1049 -50.18 -19.83 15.55
N SER A 1050 -49.61 -20.95 16.02
CA SER A 1050 -49.18 -22.05 15.17
C SER A 1050 -50.19 -23.20 15.24
N ASP A 1051 -50.53 -23.74 14.07
CA ASP A 1051 -51.36 -24.95 13.94
C ASP A 1051 -50.60 -26.24 14.28
N ASP A 1052 -49.28 -26.16 14.51
CA ASP A 1052 -48.45 -27.26 14.98
C ASP A 1052 -48.77 -27.54 16.46
N GLN A 1053 -49.34 -28.71 16.75
CA GLN A 1053 -49.63 -29.16 18.13
C GLN A 1053 -48.76 -30.35 18.56
N SER A 1054 -48.04 -31.00 17.64
CA SER A 1054 -47.23 -32.21 17.88
C SER A 1054 -45.73 -31.95 17.95
N ASP A 1055 -45.27 -30.71 17.72
CA ASP A 1055 -43.86 -30.34 17.55
C ASP A 1055 -43.19 -31.00 16.33
N GLU A 1056 -44.01 -31.47 15.38
CA GLU A 1056 -43.56 -32.04 14.10
C GLU A 1056 -43.57 -31.00 12.97
N GLY A 1057 -44.12 -29.81 13.23
CA GLY A 1057 -44.20 -28.67 12.32
C GLY A 1057 -43.07 -27.65 12.53
N ILE A 1058 -43.42 -26.39 12.79
CA ILE A 1058 -42.49 -25.26 12.91
C ILE A 1058 -41.52 -25.37 14.10
N PHE A 1059 -41.84 -26.21 15.08
CA PHE A 1059 -40.99 -26.48 16.25
C PHE A 1059 -40.08 -27.71 16.09
N SER A 1060 -40.16 -28.40 14.96
CA SER A 1060 -39.24 -29.49 14.64
C SER A 1060 -37.85 -28.99 14.22
N ASN A 1061 -36.90 -29.93 14.06
CA ASN A 1061 -35.58 -29.63 13.52
C ASN A 1061 -35.62 -29.54 11.99
N TYR A 1062 -35.18 -28.40 11.46
CA TYR A 1062 -35.04 -28.21 10.02
C TYR A 1062 -33.59 -28.34 9.58
N HIS A 1063 -33.34 -29.22 8.62
CA HIS A 1063 -32.01 -29.41 8.05
C HIS A 1063 -32.04 -29.06 6.56
N TYR A 1064 -31.19 -28.12 6.15
CA TYR A 1064 -31.07 -27.70 4.77
C TYR A 1064 -29.68 -27.96 4.20
N LEU A 1065 -29.64 -28.45 2.96
CA LEU A 1065 -28.46 -28.47 2.12
C LEU A 1065 -28.63 -27.46 0.98
N GLY A 1066 -27.87 -26.38 1.03
CA GLY A 1066 -27.92 -25.30 0.05
C GLY A 1066 -26.79 -25.35 -0.97
N LEU A 1067 -27.01 -24.77 -2.14
CA LEU A 1067 -25.99 -24.34 -3.08
C LEU A 1067 -26.11 -22.82 -3.28
N ASN A 1068 -25.11 -22.07 -2.81
CA ASN A 1068 -25.15 -20.60 -2.79
C ASN A 1068 -24.13 -20.00 -3.77
N GLY A 1069 -24.46 -18.84 -4.32
CA GLY A 1069 -23.58 -17.96 -5.09
C GLY A 1069 -23.69 -16.52 -4.59
N ARG A 1070 -22.56 -15.82 -4.54
CA ARG A 1070 -22.43 -14.43 -4.12
C ARG A 1070 -21.53 -13.67 -5.10
N PHE A 1071 -21.96 -12.48 -5.53
CA PHE A 1071 -21.12 -11.50 -6.22
C PHE A 1071 -21.07 -10.21 -5.39
N THR A 1072 -19.89 -9.64 -5.22
CA THR A 1072 -19.69 -8.37 -4.51
C THR A 1072 -18.80 -7.45 -5.31
N PHE A 1073 -19.26 -6.21 -5.49
CA PHE A 1073 -18.48 -5.08 -5.98
C PHE A 1073 -18.49 -3.98 -4.90
N ASP A 1074 -17.34 -3.53 -4.40
CA ASP A 1074 -17.23 -2.40 -3.45
C ASP A 1074 -16.04 -1.53 -3.81
N ASN A 1075 -16.30 -0.31 -4.30
CA ASN A 1075 -15.28 0.70 -4.59
C ASN A 1075 -15.47 1.97 -3.75
N ARG A 1076 -16.15 1.89 -2.61
CA ARG A 1076 -16.39 3.04 -1.74
C ARG A 1076 -15.09 3.59 -1.14
N ILE A 1077 -14.93 4.91 -1.16
CA ILE A 1077 -13.69 5.56 -0.72
C ILE A 1077 -13.98 6.69 0.29
N PRO A 1078 -13.36 6.65 1.49
CA PRO A 1078 -12.92 5.44 2.20
C PRO A 1078 -14.11 4.54 2.60
N SER A 1079 -13.89 3.26 2.91
CA SER A 1079 -14.98 2.32 3.23
C SER A 1079 -15.72 2.58 4.54
N TYR A 1080 -15.08 3.19 5.53
CA TYR A 1080 -15.65 3.46 6.86
C TYR A 1080 -16.32 4.85 6.97
N LEU A 1081 -15.99 5.78 6.08
CA LEU A 1081 -16.61 7.12 5.96
C LEU A 1081 -16.79 7.44 4.46
N PRO A 1082 -17.65 6.70 3.75
CA PRO A 1082 -17.71 6.74 2.30
C PRO A 1082 -18.27 8.07 1.80
N GLY A 1083 -17.42 8.84 1.11
CA GLY A 1083 -17.83 10.08 0.44
C GLY A 1083 -18.29 9.85 -1.00
N ARG A 1084 -17.72 8.85 -1.68
CA ARG A 1084 -18.08 8.44 -3.04
C ARG A 1084 -18.01 6.93 -3.22
N GLY A 1085 -18.68 6.42 -4.25
CA GLY A 1085 -18.56 5.04 -4.73
C GLY A 1085 -19.77 4.15 -4.38
N ILE A 1086 -19.73 2.94 -4.91
CA ILE A 1086 -20.83 1.99 -4.92
C ILE A 1086 -20.42 0.70 -4.20
N ARG A 1087 -21.38 0.13 -3.46
CA ARG A 1087 -21.35 -1.28 -3.04
C ARG A 1087 -22.54 -2.01 -3.63
N PHE A 1088 -22.29 -3.06 -4.39
CA PHE A 1088 -23.30 -3.90 -5.00
C PHE A 1088 -23.10 -5.35 -4.55
N LEU A 1089 -24.16 -5.97 -4.05
CA LEU A 1089 -24.19 -7.36 -3.60
C LEU A 1089 -25.32 -8.08 -4.33
N ILE A 1090 -25.02 -9.23 -4.92
CA ILE A 1090 -26.01 -10.22 -5.35
C ILE A 1090 -25.72 -11.52 -4.60
N GLU A 1091 -26.73 -12.13 -4.02
CA GLU A 1091 -26.70 -13.45 -3.41
C GLU A 1091 -27.88 -14.26 -3.95
N GLY A 1092 -27.64 -15.50 -4.32
CA GLY A 1092 -28.69 -16.44 -4.70
C GLY A 1092 -28.35 -17.83 -4.23
N GLY A 1093 -29.34 -18.65 -3.90
CA GLY A 1093 -29.09 -20.02 -3.51
C GLY A 1093 -30.34 -20.88 -3.54
N TYR A 1094 -30.15 -22.16 -3.83
CA TYR A 1094 -31.21 -23.17 -3.76
C TYR A 1094 -30.99 -24.00 -2.50
N GLN A 1095 -32.01 -24.16 -1.67
CA GLN A 1095 -31.97 -24.91 -0.40
C GLN A 1095 -32.81 -26.18 -0.56
N LEU A 1096 -32.19 -27.33 -0.34
CA LEU A 1096 -32.85 -28.64 -0.29
C LEU A 1096 -33.21 -28.96 1.16
N SER A 1097 -34.47 -29.29 1.42
CA SER A 1097 -34.89 -29.80 2.72
C SER A 1097 -34.47 -31.26 2.87
N LEU A 1098 -33.66 -31.57 3.88
CA LEU A 1098 -33.20 -32.94 4.16
C LEU A 1098 -33.99 -33.61 5.28
N TYR A 1099 -34.51 -32.80 6.21
CA TYR A 1099 -35.25 -33.25 7.39
C TYR A 1099 -36.10 -32.09 7.93
N GLY A 1100 -37.23 -32.44 8.53
CA GLY A 1100 -38.26 -31.50 8.96
C GLY A 1100 -39.32 -31.28 7.87
N PRO A 1101 -40.40 -30.54 8.18
CA PRO A 1101 -41.55 -30.32 7.30
C PRO A 1101 -41.31 -29.22 6.25
N GLY A 1102 -40.08 -28.72 6.14
CA GLY A 1102 -39.75 -27.68 5.17
C GLY A 1102 -39.70 -28.21 3.74
N GLU A 1103 -40.00 -27.36 2.77
CA GLU A 1103 -39.83 -27.66 1.35
C GLU A 1103 -38.50 -27.16 0.79
N ASP A 1104 -38.21 -27.58 -0.44
CA ASP A 1104 -37.10 -27.05 -1.22
C ASP A 1104 -37.46 -25.65 -1.73
N PHE A 1105 -36.52 -24.71 -1.64
CA PHE A 1105 -36.79 -23.34 -2.08
C PHE A 1105 -35.58 -22.65 -2.70
N PHE A 1106 -35.83 -21.73 -3.62
CA PHE A 1106 -34.83 -20.80 -4.12
C PHE A 1106 -34.92 -19.47 -3.36
N THR A 1107 -33.78 -18.86 -3.05
CA THR A 1107 -33.73 -17.50 -2.50
C THR A 1107 -32.81 -16.63 -3.33
N PHE A 1108 -33.24 -15.38 -3.51
CA PHE A 1108 -32.50 -14.35 -4.22
C PHE A 1108 -32.49 -13.06 -3.41
N ARG A 1109 -31.31 -12.46 -3.24
CA ARG A 1109 -31.12 -11.20 -2.54
C ARG A 1109 -30.17 -10.31 -3.32
N THR A 1110 -30.50 -9.02 -3.37
CA THR A 1110 -29.63 -8.01 -3.96
C THR A 1110 -29.72 -6.70 -3.19
N ASN A 1111 -28.62 -5.96 -3.12
CA ASN A 1111 -28.64 -4.57 -2.71
C ASN A 1111 -27.57 -3.75 -3.43
N LEU A 1112 -27.92 -2.50 -3.70
CA LEU A 1112 -27.07 -1.49 -4.30
C LEU A 1112 -27.03 -0.29 -3.36
N THR A 1113 -25.85 -0.03 -2.80
CA THR A 1113 -25.54 1.18 -2.03
C THR A 1113 -24.72 2.12 -2.91
N PHE A 1114 -25.12 3.38 -3.02
CA PHE A 1114 -24.34 4.42 -3.69
C PHE A 1114 -24.15 5.61 -2.76
N ASN A 1115 -22.94 6.15 -2.74
CA ASN A 1115 -22.58 7.35 -1.98
C ASN A 1115 -22.17 8.42 -2.99
N GLN A 1116 -22.83 9.56 -2.94
CA GLN A 1116 -22.58 10.69 -3.82
C GLN A 1116 -22.21 11.91 -2.97
N GLN A 1117 -21.00 12.41 -3.19
CA GLN A 1117 -20.60 13.73 -2.74
C GLN A 1117 -21.31 14.78 -3.60
N VAL A 1118 -21.90 15.78 -2.95
CA VAL A 1118 -22.69 16.84 -3.60
C VAL A 1118 -21.94 18.17 -3.62
N ASP A 1119 -21.16 18.47 -2.59
CA ASP A 1119 -20.35 19.67 -2.47
C ASP A 1119 -18.91 19.44 -2.92
N ASP A 1120 -18.17 20.50 -3.23
CA ASP A 1120 -16.77 20.40 -3.66
C ASP A 1120 -15.85 19.84 -2.57
N TYR A 1121 -16.18 20.09 -1.30
CA TYR A 1121 -15.39 19.67 -0.15
C TYR A 1121 -15.74 18.24 0.33
N GLY A 1122 -16.86 17.66 -0.08
CA GLY A 1122 -17.28 16.33 0.31
C GLY A 1122 -17.76 16.23 1.76
N ASP A 1123 -18.14 17.36 2.35
CA ASP A 1123 -18.73 17.41 3.68
C ASP A 1123 -20.24 17.08 3.63
N LEU A 1124 -20.88 17.21 2.47
CA LEU A 1124 -22.27 16.81 2.21
C LEU A 1124 -22.33 15.58 1.31
N ILE A 1125 -22.79 14.48 1.88
CA ILE A 1125 -22.89 13.18 1.21
C ILE A 1125 -24.34 12.74 1.20
N ILE A 1126 -24.84 12.38 0.02
CA ILE A 1126 -26.11 11.67 -0.13
C ILE A 1126 -25.77 10.19 -0.32
N ALA A 1127 -26.14 9.36 0.64
CA ALA A 1127 -25.99 7.91 0.56
C ALA A 1127 -27.35 7.26 0.42
N ASN A 1128 -27.51 6.36 -0.54
CA ASN A 1128 -28.74 5.60 -0.70
C ASN A 1128 -28.44 4.12 -0.83
N ARG A 1129 -29.34 3.29 -0.31
CA ARG A 1129 -29.32 1.84 -0.49
C ARG A 1129 -30.69 1.38 -0.95
N VAL A 1130 -30.74 0.68 -2.08
CA VAL A 1130 -31.92 -0.08 -2.50
C VAL A 1130 -31.63 -1.56 -2.36
N GLY A 1131 -32.59 -2.33 -1.87
CA GLY A 1131 -32.44 -3.77 -1.78
C GLY A 1131 -33.74 -4.52 -1.95
N TYR A 1132 -33.60 -5.78 -2.36
CA TYR A 1132 -34.68 -6.70 -2.63
C TYR A 1132 -34.28 -8.10 -2.18
N HIS A 1133 -35.23 -8.82 -1.58
CA HIS A 1133 -35.08 -10.20 -1.16
C HIS A 1133 -36.36 -10.94 -1.57
N HIS A 1134 -36.21 -12.06 -2.28
CA HIS A 1134 -37.28 -12.96 -2.67
C HIS A 1134 -36.94 -14.38 -2.23
N VAL A 1135 -37.94 -15.08 -1.69
CA VAL A 1135 -37.95 -16.50 -1.38
C VAL A 1135 -39.05 -17.13 -2.21
N PHE A 1136 -38.67 -18.06 -3.08
CA PHE A 1136 -39.55 -18.82 -3.95
C PHE A 1136 -39.91 -20.12 -3.25
N ALA A 1137 -40.91 -20.03 -2.39
CA ALA A 1137 -41.49 -21.08 -1.57
C ALA A 1137 -43.00 -20.81 -1.48
N ASP A 1138 -43.81 -21.85 -1.61
CA ASP A 1138 -45.25 -21.78 -1.44
C ASP A 1138 -45.57 -21.78 0.06
N ASP A 1139 -44.88 -22.64 0.83
CA ASP A 1139 -45.02 -22.78 2.28
C ASP A 1139 -43.79 -22.23 3.02
N LEU A 1140 -43.91 -21.01 3.55
CA LEU A 1140 -42.83 -20.31 4.26
C LEU A 1140 -42.75 -20.69 5.74
N ALA A 1141 -41.56 -21.08 6.18
CA ALA A 1141 -41.19 -21.01 7.60
C ALA A 1141 -40.70 -19.59 7.95
N TYR A 1142 -40.96 -19.12 9.18
CA TYR A 1142 -40.66 -17.73 9.58
C TYR A 1142 -39.18 -17.33 9.38
N PHE A 1143 -38.26 -18.28 9.54
CA PHE A 1143 -36.82 -18.08 9.42
C PHE A 1143 -36.30 -18.10 7.98
N GLN A 1144 -37.12 -18.55 7.02
CA GLN A 1144 -36.82 -18.47 5.60
C GLN A 1144 -37.22 -17.12 5.00
N ALA A 1145 -38.25 -16.49 5.57
CA ALA A 1145 -38.95 -15.34 5.02
C ALA A 1145 -38.02 -14.18 4.63
N ALA A 1146 -38.43 -13.45 3.58
CA ALA A 1146 -37.92 -12.12 3.32
C ALA A 1146 -38.49 -11.16 4.36
N THR A 1147 -37.61 -10.40 5.02
CA THR A 1147 -38.01 -9.57 6.16
C THR A 1147 -37.67 -8.10 6.00
N LEU A 1148 -38.46 -7.25 6.67
CA LEU A 1148 -38.11 -5.85 6.97
C LEU A 1148 -37.98 -5.66 8.48
N GLY A 1149 -36.90 -5.00 8.90
CA GLY A 1149 -36.67 -4.70 10.32
C GLY A 1149 -35.33 -4.04 10.62
N GLY A 1150 -35.20 -3.56 11.85
CA GLY A 1150 -34.06 -2.76 12.32
C GLY A 1150 -33.17 -3.50 13.31
N SER A 1151 -31.86 -3.23 13.30
CA SER A 1151 -30.81 -4.01 13.97
C SER A 1151 -30.70 -5.46 13.45
N GLY A 1152 -29.70 -6.25 13.88
CA GLY A 1152 -29.53 -7.65 13.42
C GLY A 1152 -28.44 -7.88 12.36
N GLU A 1153 -28.52 -9.01 11.65
CA GLU A 1153 -27.49 -9.43 10.68
C GLU A 1153 -27.69 -8.81 9.29
N LEU A 1154 -28.94 -8.61 8.89
CA LEU A 1154 -29.32 -8.01 7.59
C LEU A 1154 -30.22 -6.79 7.81
N PRO A 1155 -29.77 -5.79 8.58
CA PRO A 1155 -30.61 -4.66 8.92
C PRO A 1155 -30.92 -3.84 7.66
N ASN A 1156 -32.21 -3.64 7.41
CA ASN A 1156 -32.69 -3.00 6.19
C ASN A 1156 -33.72 -1.89 6.42
N PHE A 1157 -34.26 -1.77 7.64
CA PHE A 1157 -35.34 -0.84 7.92
C PHE A 1157 -35.28 -0.25 9.34
N ARG A 1158 -34.83 1.00 9.50
CA ARG A 1158 -34.64 1.64 10.83
C ARG A 1158 -35.98 2.01 11.44
N GLY A 1159 -36.01 2.25 12.76
CA GLY A 1159 -37.25 2.62 13.48
C GLY A 1159 -38.18 1.46 13.80
N PHE A 1160 -37.94 0.26 13.27
CA PHE A 1160 -38.69 -0.96 13.56
C PHE A 1160 -37.85 -1.96 14.36
N ARG A 1161 -38.52 -2.89 15.05
CA ARG A 1161 -37.89 -4.07 15.66
C ARG A 1161 -37.19 -4.92 14.60
N ARG A 1162 -36.28 -5.80 15.02
CA ARG A 1162 -35.73 -6.81 14.11
C ARG A 1162 -36.84 -7.74 13.60
N GLU A 1163 -36.76 -8.13 12.32
CA GLU A 1163 -37.73 -9.01 11.63
C GLU A 1163 -39.21 -8.60 11.83
N ARG A 1164 -39.52 -7.29 11.72
CA ARG A 1164 -40.84 -6.74 12.01
C ARG A 1164 -41.93 -7.22 11.06
N PHE A 1165 -41.62 -7.35 9.77
CA PHE A 1165 -42.52 -7.82 8.73
C PHE A 1165 -41.87 -8.98 7.97
N SER A 1166 -42.66 -9.98 7.59
CA SER A 1166 -42.17 -11.24 6.98
C SER A 1166 -43.08 -11.71 5.84
N GLY A 1167 -42.50 -12.12 4.71
CA GLY A 1167 -43.24 -12.64 3.55
C GLY A 1167 -42.32 -13.26 2.48
N ASN A 1168 -42.85 -13.56 1.29
CA ASN A 1168 -42.08 -14.11 0.18
C ASN A 1168 -41.11 -13.06 -0.39
N GLN A 1169 -41.49 -11.78 -0.35
CA GLN A 1169 -40.71 -10.70 -0.95
C GLN A 1169 -40.56 -9.54 0.03
N ALA A 1170 -39.38 -8.92 0.06
CA ALA A 1170 -39.12 -7.69 0.78
C ALA A 1170 -38.35 -6.71 -0.10
N PHE A 1171 -38.83 -5.47 -0.16
CA PHE A 1171 -38.15 -4.36 -0.81
C PHE A 1171 -37.89 -3.26 0.20
N TYR A 1172 -36.73 -2.65 0.13
CA TYR A 1172 -36.39 -1.49 0.93
C TYR A 1172 -35.55 -0.47 0.16
N PHE A 1173 -35.76 0.78 0.53
CA PHE A 1173 -34.98 1.93 0.10
C PHE A 1173 -34.60 2.73 1.36
N ASN A 1174 -33.30 2.93 1.57
CA ASN A 1174 -32.76 3.77 2.62
C ASN A 1174 -32.07 4.97 1.99
N SER A 1175 -32.27 6.16 2.55
CA SER A 1175 -31.61 7.39 2.14
C SER A 1175 -31.04 8.09 3.37
N ASP A 1176 -29.77 8.51 3.29
CA ASP A 1176 -29.08 9.33 4.29
C ASP A 1176 -28.55 10.61 3.64
N ILE A 1177 -28.82 11.74 4.28
CA ILE A 1177 -28.03 12.96 4.14
C ILE A 1177 -27.04 12.97 5.31
N ARG A 1178 -25.75 12.89 4.99
CA ARG A 1178 -24.66 12.89 5.97
C ARG A 1178 -23.91 14.21 5.80
N TYR A 1179 -23.88 15.02 6.86
CA TYR A 1179 -23.21 16.31 6.86
C TYR A 1179 -22.12 16.35 7.91
N ARG A 1180 -20.89 16.63 7.49
CA ARG A 1180 -19.73 16.75 8.36
C ARG A 1180 -19.62 18.18 8.87
N ILE A 1181 -19.92 18.37 10.16
CA ILE A 1181 -19.88 19.68 10.82
C ILE A 1181 -18.43 20.07 11.12
N LEU A 1182 -17.67 19.13 11.69
CA LEU A 1182 -16.25 19.27 11.97
C LEU A 1182 -15.51 18.15 11.25
N SER A 1183 -14.36 18.51 10.68
CA SER A 1183 -13.60 17.61 9.83
C SER A 1183 -12.20 17.46 10.38
N SER A 1184 -11.68 16.23 10.47
CA SER A 1184 -10.26 15.99 10.75
C SER A 1184 -9.33 16.48 9.62
N ARG A 1185 -9.88 17.04 8.54
CA ARG A 1185 -9.11 17.84 7.58
C ARG A 1185 -8.59 19.13 8.20
N ASN A 1186 -9.24 19.66 9.23
CA ASN A 1186 -8.69 20.74 10.04
C ASN A 1186 -7.48 20.21 10.80
N SER A 1187 -6.36 20.93 10.73
CA SER A 1187 -5.11 20.48 11.34
C SER A 1187 -5.16 20.34 12.85
N ARG A 1188 -6.14 20.93 13.55
CA ARG A 1188 -6.22 20.86 15.02
C ARG A 1188 -7.11 19.74 15.55
N LEU A 1189 -7.93 19.10 14.71
CA LEU A 1189 -8.92 18.12 15.14
C LEU A 1189 -8.47 16.70 14.77
N PRO A 1190 -8.47 15.72 15.70
CA PRO A 1190 -8.08 14.34 15.43
C PRO A 1190 -9.30 13.47 15.07
N PHE A 1191 -10.46 14.08 14.88
CA PHE A 1191 -11.69 13.38 14.52
C PHE A 1191 -12.55 14.27 13.64
N SER A 1192 -13.40 13.64 12.85
CA SER A 1192 -14.54 14.27 12.23
C SER A 1192 -15.78 14.06 13.10
N LEU A 1193 -16.62 15.09 13.21
CA LEU A 1193 -17.93 15.05 13.85
C LEU A 1193 -18.96 15.50 12.82
N GLY A 1194 -20.07 14.78 12.71
CA GLY A 1194 -21.13 15.16 11.79
C GLY A 1194 -22.50 14.68 12.24
N VAL A 1195 -23.50 15.07 11.45
CA VAL A 1195 -24.89 14.70 11.64
C VAL A 1195 -25.38 13.85 10.48
N ILE A 1196 -26.40 13.05 10.76
CA ILE A 1196 -27.09 12.20 9.81
C ILE A 1196 -28.56 12.53 9.90
N ALA A 1197 -29.21 12.72 8.76
CA ALA A 1197 -30.66 12.67 8.64
C ALA A 1197 -31.00 11.56 7.65
N GLY A 1198 -31.99 10.72 7.95
CA GLY A 1198 -32.31 9.60 7.10
C GLY A 1198 -33.80 9.32 6.99
N TYR A 1199 -34.16 8.66 5.89
CA TYR A 1199 -35.50 8.21 5.57
C TYR A 1199 -35.43 6.80 4.99
N ASP A 1200 -36.29 5.92 5.47
CA ASP A 1200 -36.45 4.56 4.95
C ASP A 1200 -37.87 4.38 4.39
N LEU A 1201 -37.97 3.65 3.28
CA LEU A 1201 -39.23 3.20 2.69
C LEU A 1201 -39.14 1.70 2.43
N GLY A 1202 -40.15 0.94 2.80
CA GLY A 1202 -40.11 -0.52 2.66
C GLY A 1202 -41.48 -1.14 2.56
N ARG A 1203 -41.52 -2.32 1.93
CA ARG A 1203 -42.70 -3.17 1.90
C ARG A 1203 -42.32 -4.65 1.83
N VAL A 1204 -43.15 -5.48 2.45
CA VAL A 1204 -43.17 -6.94 2.28
C VAL A 1204 -44.38 -7.34 1.45
N TRP A 1205 -44.26 -8.45 0.71
CA TRP A 1205 -45.38 -9.10 0.04
C TRP A 1205 -45.44 -10.57 0.44
N LEU A 1206 -46.63 -11.02 0.78
CA LEU A 1206 -47.01 -12.41 0.97
C LEU A 1206 -47.98 -12.82 -0.15
N GLU A 1207 -47.83 -14.03 -0.68
CA GLU A 1207 -48.77 -14.55 -1.67
C GLU A 1207 -50.20 -14.60 -1.13
N GLY A 1208 -51.18 -14.21 -1.95
CA GLY A 1208 -52.59 -14.12 -1.54
C GLY A 1208 -52.97 -12.90 -0.68
N GLU A 1209 -52.01 -12.14 -0.16
CA GLU A 1209 -52.28 -10.94 0.65
C GLU A 1209 -52.70 -9.74 -0.22
N ARG A 1210 -53.77 -9.04 0.19
CA ARG A 1210 -54.21 -7.77 -0.39
C ARG A 1210 -53.85 -6.59 0.52
N SER A 1211 -52.57 -6.19 0.51
CA SER A 1211 -52.13 -4.93 1.14
C SER A 1211 -51.70 -3.92 0.08
N ASN A 1212 -51.87 -2.63 0.35
CA ASN A 1212 -51.26 -1.54 -0.42
C ASN A 1212 -50.36 -0.64 0.44
N LYS A 1213 -50.10 -1.04 1.69
CA LYS A 1213 -49.38 -0.23 2.68
C LYS A 1213 -47.88 -0.22 2.36
N TRP A 1214 -47.31 0.97 2.33
CA TRP A 1214 -45.85 1.16 2.34
C TRP A 1214 -45.46 1.67 3.71
N HIS A 1215 -44.49 1.01 4.32
CA HIS A 1215 -43.95 1.45 5.59
C HIS A 1215 -42.87 2.48 5.37
N TYR A 1216 -42.70 3.37 6.34
CA TYR A 1216 -41.61 4.33 6.33
C TYR A 1216 -41.05 4.56 7.72
N SER A 1217 -39.79 4.98 7.78
CA SER A 1217 -39.22 5.56 8.98
C SER A 1217 -38.39 6.77 8.66
N TYR A 1218 -38.23 7.64 9.65
CA TYR A 1218 -37.39 8.81 9.54
C TYR A 1218 -36.70 9.07 10.85
N GLY A 1219 -35.57 9.76 10.79
CA GLY A 1219 -34.78 10.02 11.97
C GLY A 1219 -33.47 10.69 11.66
N GLY A 1220 -32.63 10.73 12.67
CA GLY A 1220 -31.32 11.35 12.56
C GLY A 1220 -30.40 10.96 13.69
N GLY A 1221 -29.22 11.54 13.68
CA GLY A 1221 -28.18 11.20 14.61
C GLY A 1221 -26.91 12.00 14.40
N PHE A 1222 -25.87 11.61 15.12
CA PHE A 1222 -24.53 12.14 14.94
C PHE A 1222 -23.53 11.00 14.80
N PHE A 1223 -22.40 11.30 14.19
CA PHE A 1223 -21.29 10.37 14.07
C PHE A 1223 -19.98 11.05 14.44
N ILE A 1224 -19.10 10.26 15.04
CA ILE A 1224 -17.71 10.63 15.30
C ILE A 1224 -16.84 9.67 14.52
N SER A 1225 -15.88 10.21 13.78
CA SER A 1225 -14.92 9.43 13.03
C SER A 1225 -13.50 9.80 13.45
N PRO A 1226 -12.89 9.05 14.39
CA PRO A 1226 -11.49 9.24 14.74
C PRO A 1226 -10.61 9.10 13.50
N LEU A 1227 -9.87 10.16 13.20
CA LEU A 1227 -8.91 10.25 12.10
C LEU A 1227 -9.48 10.02 10.70
N ASP A 1228 -10.80 10.02 10.53
CA ASP A 1228 -11.45 9.44 9.35
C ASP A 1228 -10.87 8.03 9.09
N TYR A 1229 -10.88 7.13 10.07
CA TYR A 1229 -10.46 5.70 9.94
C TYR A 1229 -11.44 4.69 10.52
N ALA A 1230 -12.29 5.13 11.44
CA ALA A 1230 -13.41 4.37 11.98
C ALA A 1230 -14.59 5.32 12.12
N THR A 1231 -15.81 4.81 12.11
CA THR A 1231 -17.01 5.64 12.36
C THR A 1231 -17.74 5.04 13.54
N VAL A 1232 -18.20 5.88 14.45
CA VAL A 1232 -19.11 5.51 15.53
C VAL A 1232 -20.35 6.38 15.35
N SER A 1233 -21.50 5.76 15.20
CA SER A 1233 -22.77 6.46 14.97
C SER A 1233 -23.74 6.25 16.13
N PHE A 1234 -24.48 7.31 16.41
CA PHE A 1234 -25.56 7.37 17.38
C PHE A 1234 -26.79 7.88 16.64
N SER A 1235 -27.87 7.10 16.61
CA SER A 1235 -29.05 7.47 15.83
C SER A 1235 -30.35 7.15 16.54
N TYR A 1236 -31.38 7.93 16.23
CA TYR A 1236 -32.74 7.77 16.70
C TYR A 1236 -33.71 7.86 15.51
N PHE A 1237 -34.52 6.81 15.32
CA PHE A 1237 -35.46 6.68 14.18
C PHE A 1237 -36.84 6.27 14.67
N ILE A 1238 -37.89 6.81 14.03
CA ILE A 1238 -39.30 6.53 14.31
C ILE A 1238 -39.92 5.90 13.05
N GLY A 1239 -40.58 4.76 13.21
CA GLY A 1239 -41.35 4.09 12.15
C GLY A 1239 -42.82 4.50 12.14
N ASP A 1240 -43.53 4.30 11.03
CA ASP A 1240 -44.97 4.54 10.96
C ASP A 1240 -45.75 3.65 11.94
N GLY A 1241 -46.38 4.28 12.93
CA GLY A 1241 -47.12 3.58 13.98
C GLY A 1241 -46.25 2.84 15.01
N GLU A 1242 -44.98 3.21 15.13
CA GLU A 1242 -44.02 2.57 16.04
C GLU A 1242 -43.38 3.59 16.99
N ILE A 1243 -42.90 3.11 18.15
CA ILE A 1243 -42.09 3.91 19.06
C ILE A 1243 -40.70 4.21 18.49
N GLY A 1244 -40.13 5.34 18.88
CA GLY A 1244 -38.80 5.73 18.45
C GLY A 1244 -37.69 4.85 19.02
N ARG A 1245 -36.67 4.57 18.21
CA ARG A 1245 -35.61 3.59 18.52
C ARG A 1245 -34.23 4.22 18.45
N PHE A 1246 -33.49 4.09 19.56
CA PHE A 1246 -32.09 4.47 19.65
C PHE A 1246 -31.17 3.30 19.24
N SER A 1247 -30.09 3.61 18.52
CA SER A 1247 -29.03 2.67 18.18
C SER A 1247 -27.65 3.31 18.28
N PHE A 1248 -26.68 2.53 18.76
CA PHE A 1248 -25.28 2.92 18.86
C PHE A 1248 -24.38 1.79 18.34
N GLY A 1249 -23.43 2.12 17.47
CA GLY A 1249 -22.49 1.14 16.95
C GLY A 1249 -21.40 1.72 16.05
N THR A 1250 -20.54 0.83 15.55
CA THR A 1250 -19.46 1.18 14.61
C THR A 1250 -19.95 1.12 13.17
N GLY A 1251 -19.72 2.19 12.40
CA GLY A 1251 -20.15 2.36 11.00
C GLY A 1251 -21.46 3.12 10.86
N PHE A 1252 -21.86 3.39 9.61
CA PHE A 1252 -23.22 3.80 9.28
C PHE A 1252 -24.13 2.58 9.13
N PHE A 1253 -25.44 2.80 9.06
CA PHE A 1253 -26.43 1.72 8.85
C PHE A 1253 -26.19 0.94 7.54
N PHE A 1254 -25.65 1.61 6.50
CA PHE A 1254 -25.31 1.02 5.20
C PHE A 1254 -24.12 1.69 4.50
#